data_AF-A0A2H6FL28-F1
#
_entry.id   AF-A0A2H6FL28-F1
#
_cell.length_a   1.000
_cell.length_b   1.000
_cell.length_c   1.000
_cell.angle_alpha   90.00
_cell.angle_beta   90.00
_cell.angle_gamma   90.00
#
_symmetry.space_group_name_H-M   'P 1'
#
loop_
_entity.id
_entity.type
_entity.pdbx_description
1 polymer ?
#
loop_
_entity_poly.entity_id
_entity_poly.type
_entity_poly.pdbx_seq_one_letter_code
_entity_poly.pdbx_strand_id
1 'polypeptide(L)'
;MIYDTFIFFDELDLLEIRLHELSDVVDFFVLVESTETFSGKKKELCYQKNKGRFKAFRDRIIHVIVDDMPVTENRWQREIYQRNAIMRGLEDCDQGDTILISDVDEIPSPEGVVRNMSGGAKVFKQRLYYYYLNCQAEVSWNGTVMIGYKHISTPQDIRDLREALPEIDCGGWHFSYLGGVKKIIEKIESFSHAEVDNSYYKDITRLQEKIERGKDPFDRGYTYRFVGFDKVYPCYLLKNLAKFRHLIKESDGDSGKMPVARNRGLSGNDKCALSPGFDDEKIEPGSIFTGNMEALKEVDPELVLLLKEAIGTGDCRVFDARNGEKTLRVVGLTLHSLYRPSEEAGVWAAHYRDAVDGSQVLCVFGFAFGYHIERLCRMTESEIVVFEPRLDVLKEAFRHRDLREVIGRVRFITGGNLPVVKEGFDILEHTPSVRLSPEYFERVRDRLNVIKKIRRGLRIAVVGPIYGGSLPVTEYCVKALRRLGHRVDYIDNSAYRDIFHSINAITSKGVHQGALRTAFVRFASEAVLARCDEWKPDLLFALAQAPLEAEGIERLRGTGLKTAFWFVEDFRCMEYWRGAAQSYDYFFTIQKEEILRELSGRKGQGVHYLPMAASPDVHRGMDLTEEDIGEYGSDISFVGAGYRNRRKFFEGLLDFDFRIWGNEWDTGGPVGALLQRDGERIGTEETVRIFNATKININLHSSAYHDGVNPYGDFVNPRTFEIAACGRFQLVDYRRYIPEMFKIGEEIVCFNGLDDLRKKVGHYLDNPAEREEIAKRASDRVRKEHTYEHRMEEMMDFIVETGFEPPLRRSGREDVRELVEKAGKDSELGRYLMRLADRAEVSIEDIVEGIHEGEGDLSRVEKLFILMNQMKNQYLVKQ
;
A
#
# COMPACT_ATOMS: atom_id res chain seq x y z
N MET A 1 28.68 4.94 22.92
CA MET A 1 28.72 6.37 22.58
C MET A 1 27.68 6.66 21.52
N ILE A 2 27.28 7.93 21.39
CA ILE A 2 26.34 8.41 20.37
C ILE A 2 27.06 9.35 19.42
N TYR A 3 27.02 9.02 18.14
CA TYR A 3 27.58 9.81 17.05
C TYR A 3 26.46 10.46 16.26
N ASP A 4 26.44 11.78 16.23
CA ASP A 4 25.55 12.55 15.38
C ASP A 4 26.26 12.87 14.05
N THR A 5 25.79 12.28 12.95
CA THR A 5 26.48 12.32 11.67
C THR A 5 25.62 12.98 10.60
N PHE A 6 26.23 13.91 9.86
CA PHE A 6 25.51 14.67 8.84
C PHE A 6 26.43 15.24 7.77
N ILE A 7 25.88 15.40 6.56
CA ILE A 7 26.51 16.19 5.51
C ILE A 7 26.25 17.69 5.75
N PHE A 8 27.24 18.51 5.43
CA PHE A 8 27.20 19.95 5.65
C PHE A 8 27.51 20.73 4.37
N PHE A 9 26.76 21.81 4.15
CA PHE A 9 26.94 22.71 3.02
C PHE A 9 27.36 24.12 3.44
N ASP A 10 26.42 24.98 3.86
CA ASP A 10 26.70 26.37 4.25
C ASP A 10 25.84 26.88 5.42
N GLU A 11 24.97 26.04 5.99
CA GLU A 11 23.95 26.41 6.97
C GLU A 11 24.50 26.58 8.39
N LEU A 12 25.41 27.54 8.59
CA LEU A 12 26.10 27.79 9.87
C LEU A 12 25.16 28.04 11.06
N ASP A 13 24.01 28.68 10.82
CA ASP A 13 23.03 28.96 11.87
C ASP A 13 22.31 27.69 12.33
N LEU A 14 21.95 26.81 11.41
CA LEU A 14 21.35 25.51 11.73
C LEU A 14 22.37 24.59 12.40
N LEU A 15 23.63 24.62 11.95
CA LEU A 15 24.71 23.91 12.63
C LEU A 15 24.86 24.38 14.08
N GLU A 16 24.78 25.69 14.33
CA GLU A 16 24.84 26.20 15.70
C GLU A 16 23.67 25.72 16.57
N ILE A 17 22.44 25.76 16.04
CA ILE A 17 21.25 25.26 16.75
C ILE A 17 21.40 23.77 17.05
N ARG A 18 21.75 22.96 16.05
CA ARG A 18 21.94 21.52 16.17
C ARG A 18 22.96 21.15 17.25
N LEU A 19 24.15 21.75 17.19
CA LEU A 19 25.24 21.44 18.12
C LEU A 19 24.85 21.77 19.56
N HIS A 20 24.25 22.94 19.80
CA HIS A 20 23.82 23.30 21.14
C HIS A 20 22.66 22.43 21.65
N GLU A 21 21.67 22.14 20.81
CA GLU A 21 20.49 21.36 21.19
C GLU A 21 20.86 19.93 21.57
N LEU A 22 21.79 19.30 20.84
CA LEU A 22 22.18 17.91 21.04
C LEU A 22 23.38 17.73 21.98
N SER A 23 24.01 18.82 22.41
CA SER A 23 25.28 18.77 23.16
C SER A 23 25.23 17.96 24.46
N ASP A 24 24.06 17.86 25.08
CA ASP A 24 23.87 17.13 26.34
C ASP A 24 23.64 15.61 26.16
N VAL A 25 23.34 15.16 24.93
CA VAL A 25 22.96 13.75 24.66
C VAL A 25 23.85 13.04 23.64
N VAL A 26 24.56 13.79 22.78
CA VAL A 26 25.49 13.23 21.79
C VAL A 26 26.90 13.21 22.36
N ASP A 27 27.77 12.29 21.97
CA ASP A 27 29.18 12.32 22.36
C ASP A 27 30.02 13.07 21.30
N PHE A 28 29.89 12.66 20.04
CA PHE A 28 30.63 13.21 18.91
C PHE A 28 29.72 13.66 17.75
N PHE A 29 30.14 14.71 17.06
CA PHE A 29 29.49 15.21 15.84
C PHE A 29 30.39 14.94 14.63
N VAL A 30 29.96 14.08 13.72
CA VAL A 30 30.66 13.81 12.46
C VAL A 30 30.10 14.73 11.38
N LEU A 31 30.85 15.79 11.08
CA LEU A 31 30.50 16.80 10.09
C LEU A 31 31.24 16.51 8.79
N VAL A 32 30.51 16.18 7.72
CA VAL A 32 31.10 15.87 6.41
C VAL A 32 30.92 17.03 5.44
N GLU A 33 32.03 17.63 5.02
CA GLU A 33 32.07 18.80 4.15
C GLU A 33 32.89 18.54 2.88
N SER A 34 32.34 18.87 1.71
CA SER A 34 33.00 18.67 0.40
C SER A 34 33.67 19.95 -0.13
N THR A 35 34.70 19.81 -0.96
CA THR A 35 35.30 20.94 -1.73
C THR A 35 34.53 21.27 -3.03
N GLU A 36 33.49 20.50 -3.35
CA GLU A 36 32.64 20.65 -4.54
C GLU A 36 31.14 20.64 -4.18
N THR A 37 30.32 21.35 -4.96
CA THR A 37 28.85 21.21 -4.95
C THR A 37 28.42 19.91 -5.63
N PHE A 38 27.16 19.49 -5.43
CA PHE A 38 26.62 18.34 -6.16
C PHE A 38 26.47 18.59 -7.66
N SER A 39 26.43 19.85 -8.08
CA SER A 39 26.55 20.27 -9.48
C SER A 39 27.99 20.30 -10.03
N GLY A 40 29.00 19.92 -9.23
CA GLY A 40 30.40 19.82 -9.65
C GLY A 40 31.20 21.13 -9.64
N LYS A 41 30.66 22.20 -9.05
CA LYS A 41 31.37 23.49 -8.92
C LYS A 41 32.27 23.46 -7.69
N LYS A 42 33.51 23.95 -7.79
CA LYS A 42 34.39 24.13 -6.63
C LYS A 42 33.76 25.12 -5.64
N LYS A 43 33.86 24.81 -4.34
CA LYS A 43 33.37 25.66 -3.25
C LYS A 43 34.39 25.72 -2.11
N GLU A 44 34.35 26.82 -1.34
CA GLU A 44 35.11 26.92 -0.10
C GLU A 44 34.49 26.02 0.98
N LEU A 45 35.34 25.50 1.87
CA LEU A 45 34.92 24.79 3.07
C LEU A 45 34.40 25.81 4.11
N CYS A 46 33.08 25.96 4.18
CA CYS A 46 32.38 26.91 5.02
C CYS A 46 32.59 26.66 6.52
N TYR A 47 32.50 25.42 7.00
CA TYR A 47 32.78 25.09 8.40
C TYR A 47 34.26 25.31 8.71
N GLN A 48 35.18 24.85 7.85
CA GLN A 48 36.62 25.06 8.01
C GLN A 48 36.98 26.54 8.24
N LYS A 49 36.41 27.44 7.42
CA LYS A 49 36.63 28.89 7.51
C LYS A 49 36.05 29.51 8.79
N ASN A 50 35.00 28.90 9.34
CA ASN A 50 34.24 29.42 10.48
C ASN A 50 34.43 28.61 11.77
N LYS A 51 35.45 27.74 11.87
CA LYS A 51 35.75 26.93 13.07
C LYS A 51 35.77 27.72 14.37
N GLY A 52 36.16 29.00 14.33
CA GLY A 52 36.14 29.90 15.48
C GLY A 52 34.75 30.08 16.12
N ARG A 53 33.68 30.04 15.32
CA ARG A 53 32.27 30.17 15.78
C ARG A 53 31.86 29.00 16.67
N PHE A 54 32.41 27.81 16.44
CA PHE A 54 32.04 26.55 17.11
C PHE A 54 33.08 26.07 18.11
N LYS A 55 33.92 26.97 18.63
CA LYS A 55 35.02 26.64 19.55
C LYS A 55 34.61 25.81 20.78
N ALA A 56 33.36 25.94 21.24
CA ALA A 56 32.81 25.21 22.38
C ALA A 56 32.66 23.70 22.12
N PHE A 57 32.61 23.28 20.86
CA PHE A 57 32.41 21.89 20.45
C PHE A 57 33.65 21.30 19.76
N ARG A 58 34.77 22.04 19.73
CA ARG A 58 35.95 21.68 18.94
C ARG A 58 36.44 20.26 19.20
N ASP A 59 36.45 19.84 20.46
CA ASP A 59 36.96 18.53 20.87
C ASP A 59 35.95 17.39 20.64
N ARG A 60 34.74 17.72 20.18
CA ARG A 60 33.65 16.79 19.89
C ARG A 60 33.28 16.73 18.41
N ILE A 61 33.79 17.65 17.58
CA ILE A 61 33.51 17.65 16.14
C ILE A 61 34.60 16.90 15.40
N ILE A 62 34.22 15.79 14.78
CA ILE A 62 35.02 15.04 13.82
C ILE A 62 34.71 15.63 12.43
N HIS A 63 35.64 16.41 11.89
CA HIS A 63 35.46 17.10 10.62
C HIS A 63 36.05 16.28 9.47
N VAL A 64 35.18 15.66 8.68
CA VAL A 64 35.54 14.90 7.48
C VAL A 64 35.50 15.83 6.28
N ILE A 65 36.62 15.92 5.55
CA ILE A 65 36.72 16.69 4.31
C ILE A 65 36.69 15.72 3.12
N VAL A 66 35.82 16.00 2.14
CA VAL A 66 35.72 15.27 0.88
C VAL A 66 36.31 16.13 -0.24
N ASP A 67 37.55 15.84 -0.61
CA ASP A 67 38.29 16.49 -1.70
C ASP A 67 38.49 15.60 -2.94
N ASP A 68 37.96 14.38 -2.87
CA ASP A 68 38.08 13.28 -3.83
C ASP A 68 36.74 12.91 -4.48
N MET A 69 35.85 13.92 -4.68
CA MET A 69 34.55 13.72 -5.32
C MET A 69 34.66 13.02 -6.69
N PRO A 70 33.78 12.04 -6.99
CA PRO A 70 33.83 11.33 -8.26
C PRO A 70 33.57 12.24 -9.46
N VAL A 71 34.29 11.99 -10.56
CA VAL A 71 34.07 12.69 -11.83
C VAL A 71 32.83 12.12 -12.50
N THR A 72 31.69 12.76 -12.26
CA THR A 72 30.39 12.39 -12.83
C THR A 72 29.52 13.62 -13.04
N GLU A 73 28.65 13.58 -14.05
CA GLU A 73 27.58 14.57 -14.27
C GLU A 73 26.34 14.27 -13.43
N ASN A 74 26.25 13.07 -12.85
CA ASN A 74 25.12 12.69 -12.00
C ASN A 74 25.27 13.31 -10.60
N ARG A 75 24.43 14.31 -10.30
CA ARG A 75 24.45 15.00 -9.00
C ARG A 75 24.16 14.07 -7.83
N TRP A 76 23.28 13.07 -8.00
CA TRP A 76 22.95 12.08 -6.97
C TRP A 76 24.16 11.23 -6.58
N GLN A 77 24.99 10.83 -7.54
CA GLN A 77 26.19 10.07 -7.24
C GLN A 77 27.16 10.85 -6.35
N ARG A 78 27.25 12.18 -6.53
CA ARG A 78 28.08 13.05 -5.67
C ARG A 78 27.50 13.19 -4.26
N GLU A 79 26.18 13.33 -4.13
CA GLU A 79 25.51 13.36 -2.82
C GLU A 79 25.68 12.06 -2.05
N ILE A 80 25.40 10.92 -2.70
CA ILE A 80 25.59 9.57 -2.13
C ILE A 80 27.04 9.40 -1.68
N TYR A 81 27.99 9.85 -2.50
CA TYR A 81 29.42 9.77 -2.16
C TYR A 81 29.77 10.60 -0.93
N GLN A 82 29.32 11.86 -0.85
CA GLN A 82 29.54 12.69 0.35
C GLN A 82 28.88 12.09 1.58
N ARG A 83 27.66 11.56 1.48
CA ARG A 83 26.97 10.92 2.60
C ARG A 83 27.70 9.66 3.06
N ASN A 84 28.14 8.81 2.13
CA ASN A 84 28.90 7.62 2.46
C ASN A 84 30.27 7.92 3.08
N ALA A 85 30.84 9.12 2.83
CA ALA A 85 32.04 9.57 3.51
C ALA A 85 31.85 9.81 5.02
N ILE A 86 30.62 9.77 5.56
CA ILE A 86 30.37 9.68 7.02
C ILE A 86 31.18 8.54 7.64
N MET A 87 31.35 7.42 6.93
CA MET A 87 32.13 6.28 7.43
C MET A 87 33.59 6.64 7.79
N ARG A 88 34.19 7.64 7.13
CA ARG A 88 35.55 8.14 7.43
C ARG A 88 35.65 8.78 8.82
N GLY A 89 34.53 9.24 9.37
CA GLY A 89 34.46 9.81 10.71
C GLY A 89 34.04 8.83 11.79
N LEU A 90 33.81 7.56 11.43
CA LEU A 90 33.35 6.49 12.33
C LEU A 90 34.41 5.38 12.49
N GLU A 91 35.67 5.67 12.20
CA GLU A 91 36.78 4.69 12.27
C GLU A 91 37.04 4.21 13.71
N ASP A 92 36.84 5.10 14.69
CA ASP A 92 37.04 4.82 16.12
C ASP A 92 35.76 4.36 16.84
N CYS A 93 34.69 4.00 16.12
CA CYS A 93 33.43 3.55 16.72
C CYS A 93 33.49 2.08 17.19
N ASP A 94 32.93 1.83 18.36
CA ASP A 94 32.71 0.49 18.87
C ASP A 94 31.42 -0.12 18.31
N GLN A 95 31.36 -1.45 18.25
CA GLN A 95 30.19 -2.21 17.74
C GLN A 95 28.88 -1.92 18.51
N GLY A 96 28.98 -1.39 19.73
CA GLY A 96 27.84 -1.02 20.57
C GLY A 96 27.37 0.44 20.40
N ASP A 97 28.06 1.24 19.59
CA ASP A 97 27.76 2.67 19.45
C ASP A 97 26.49 2.91 18.64
N THR A 98 25.83 4.04 18.92
CA THR A 98 24.63 4.49 18.21
C THR A 98 25.00 5.60 17.24
N ILE A 99 24.55 5.47 16.00
CA ILE A 99 24.81 6.41 14.91
C ILE A 99 23.49 7.06 14.51
N LEU A 100 23.47 8.40 14.50
CA LEU A 100 22.40 9.20 13.92
C LEU A 100 22.87 9.66 12.54
N ILE A 101 22.08 9.42 11.49
CA ILE A 101 22.43 9.74 10.10
C ILE A 101 21.38 10.69 9.55
N SER A 102 21.77 11.91 9.20
CA SER A 102 20.84 12.93 8.66
C SER A 102 21.54 13.99 7.82
N ASP A 103 20.78 14.99 7.36
CA ASP A 103 21.37 16.27 6.91
C ASP A 103 21.45 17.26 8.08
N VAL A 104 22.23 18.33 7.93
CA VAL A 104 22.40 19.34 9.00
C VAL A 104 21.08 20.01 9.38
N ASP A 105 20.15 20.14 8.43
CA ASP A 105 18.83 20.75 8.61
C ASP A 105 17.80 19.81 9.26
N GLU A 106 18.10 18.53 9.42
CA GLU A 106 17.26 17.51 10.07
C GLU A 106 17.74 17.27 11.51
N ILE A 107 17.31 18.09 12.46
CA ILE A 107 17.76 18.09 13.85
C ILE A 107 16.90 17.13 14.69
N PRO A 108 17.42 15.99 15.17
CA PRO A 108 16.66 15.08 16.04
C PRO A 108 16.38 15.71 17.41
N SER A 109 15.28 15.32 18.06
CA SER A 109 14.99 15.76 19.42
C SER A 109 15.89 15.04 20.44
N PRO A 110 16.48 15.75 21.43
CA PRO A 110 17.31 15.12 22.46
C PRO A 110 16.58 14.01 23.23
N GLU A 111 15.30 14.22 23.53
CA GLU A 111 14.46 13.22 24.21
C GLU A 111 14.25 11.97 23.35
N GLY A 112 14.04 12.16 22.03
CA GLY A 112 13.88 11.08 21.09
C GLY A 112 15.15 10.23 20.98
N VAL A 113 16.32 10.87 21.01
CA VAL A 113 17.62 10.18 21.02
C VAL A 113 17.76 9.31 22.27
N VAL A 114 17.59 9.88 23.45
CA VAL A 114 17.81 9.17 24.73
C VAL A 114 16.82 8.03 24.94
N ARG A 115 15.54 8.22 24.60
CA ARG A 115 14.51 7.19 24.80
C ARG A 115 14.67 5.97 23.88
N ASN A 116 15.40 6.11 22.78
CA ASN A 116 15.42 5.12 21.71
C ASN A 116 16.76 4.44 21.46
N MET A 117 17.77 4.68 22.30
CA MET A 117 19.13 4.13 22.14
C MET A 117 19.19 2.60 22.04
N SER A 118 18.18 1.88 22.54
CA SER A 118 18.09 0.41 22.43
C SER A 118 17.10 -0.03 21.35
N GLY A 119 17.50 -1.04 20.55
CA GLY A 119 16.63 -1.68 19.55
C GLY A 119 17.25 -1.71 18.15
N GLY A 120 16.44 -2.09 17.15
CA GLY A 120 16.81 -2.01 15.74
C GLY A 120 16.85 -0.56 15.22
N ALA A 121 17.06 -0.40 13.91
CA ALA A 121 17.07 0.90 13.27
C ALA A 121 15.70 1.60 13.38
N LYS A 122 15.69 2.92 13.55
CA LYS A 122 14.49 3.75 13.72
C LYS A 122 14.64 5.07 12.96
N VAL A 123 13.53 5.71 12.62
CA VAL A 123 13.55 7.03 11.98
C VAL A 123 12.87 8.08 12.87
N PHE A 124 13.39 9.29 12.88
CA PHE A 124 12.78 10.41 13.57
C PHE A 124 11.75 11.10 12.67
N LYS A 125 10.49 11.09 13.10
CA LYS A 125 9.41 11.84 12.44
C LYS A 125 9.48 13.30 12.89
N GLN A 126 10.05 14.13 12.04
CA GLN A 126 10.41 15.51 12.32
C GLN A 126 9.36 16.49 11.76
N ARG A 127 9.13 17.59 12.48
CA ARG A 127 8.27 18.67 12.00
C ARG A 127 8.96 19.43 10.88
N LEU A 128 8.32 19.55 9.73
CA LEU A 128 8.88 20.20 8.55
C LEU A 128 8.61 21.71 8.59
N TYR A 129 9.67 22.49 8.42
CA TYR A 129 9.66 23.95 8.29
C TYR A 129 10.36 24.35 6.99
N TYR A 130 9.83 25.39 6.35
CA TYR A 130 10.28 25.84 5.04
C TYR A 130 10.34 27.35 4.97
N TYR A 131 11.24 27.92 4.18
CA TYR A 131 11.40 29.38 3.99
C TYR A 131 11.94 30.16 5.20
N TYR A 132 11.33 29.97 6.36
CA TYR A 132 11.63 30.64 7.63
C TYR A 132 11.44 29.65 8.78
N LEU A 133 12.12 29.87 9.90
CA LEU A 133 12.05 29.02 11.08
C LEU A 133 10.62 28.88 11.62
N ASN A 134 9.76 29.88 11.40
CA ASN A 134 8.38 29.91 11.87
C ASN A 134 7.34 29.57 10.80
N CYS A 135 7.74 28.95 9.69
CA CYS A 135 6.82 28.59 8.60
C CYS A 135 6.77 27.07 8.47
N GLN A 136 5.72 26.48 9.02
CA GLN A 136 5.58 25.04 9.23
C GLN A 136 4.70 24.42 8.14
N ALA A 137 5.09 23.25 7.64
CA ALA A 137 4.26 22.44 6.76
C ALA A 137 3.17 21.67 7.54
N GLU A 138 2.08 21.31 6.86
CA GLU A 138 1.03 20.45 7.45
C GLU A 138 1.44 18.98 7.57
N VAL A 139 2.50 18.58 6.87
CA VAL A 139 3.04 17.22 6.86
C VAL A 139 4.30 17.12 7.73
N SER A 140 4.60 15.91 8.19
CA SER A 140 5.86 15.59 8.88
C SER A 140 6.88 15.00 7.89
N TRP A 141 8.15 14.98 8.28
CA TRP A 141 9.26 14.48 7.50
C TRP A 141 10.00 13.38 8.25
N ASN A 142 10.18 12.22 7.61
CA ASN A 142 11.04 11.17 8.11
C ASN A 142 12.50 11.53 7.75
N GLY A 143 13.24 12.11 8.71
CA GLY A 143 14.58 12.65 8.46
C GLY A 143 15.67 11.79 9.09
N THR A 144 16.12 12.14 10.29
CA THR A 144 17.23 11.46 10.97
C THR A 144 16.94 9.97 11.14
N VAL A 145 17.90 9.11 10.80
CA VAL A 145 17.85 7.67 11.08
C VAL A 145 18.80 7.32 12.22
N MET A 146 18.31 6.57 13.20
CA MET A 146 19.11 6.00 14.29
C MET A 146 19.39 4.53 14.00
N ILE A 147 20.65 4.11 14.14
CA ILE A 147 21.06 2.72 14.00
C ILE A 147 22.25 2.39 14.90
N GLY A 148 22.40 1.13 15.31
CA GLY A 148 23.63 0.67 15.95
C GLY A 148 24.76 0.51 14.93
N TYR A 149 25.99 0.91 15.28
CA TYR A 149 27.16 0.88 14.38
C TYR A 149 27.39 -0.50 13.75
N LYS A 150 27.25 -1.58 14.53
CA LYS A 150 27.35 -2.97 14.02
C LYS A 150 26.39 -3.35 12.89
N HIS A 151 25.37 -2.55 12.64
CA HIS A 151 24.33 -2.81 11.63
C HIS A 151 24.41 -1.84 10.43
N ILE A 152 25.40 -0.94 10.40
CA ILE A 152 25.57 -0.01 9.29
C ILE A 152 26.16 -0.75 8.07
N SER A 153 25.51 -0.66 6.91
CA SER A 153 26.11 -1.04 5.63
C SER A 153 26.82 0.17 5.04
N THR A 154 26.07 1.08 4.41
CA THR A 154 26.53 2.41 4.04
C THR A 154 25.54 3.46 4.57
N PRO A 155 26.01 4.66 4.93
CA PRO A 155 25.14 5.74 5.40
C PRO A 155 23.98 6.07 4.45
N GLN A 156 24.21 5.98 3.13
CA GLN A 156 23.15 6.15 2.13
C GLN A 156 22.11 5.03 2.21
N ASP A 157 22.53 3.76 2.20
CA ASP A 157 21.60 2.63 2.21
C ASP A 157 20.69 2.69 3.44
N ILE A 158 21.27 3.00 4.62
CA ILE A 158 20.50 3.13 5.85
C ILE A 158 19.51 4.29 5.77
N ARG A 159 19.88 5.38 5.12
CA ARG A 159 18.99 6.52 4.93
C ARG A 159 17.86 6.24 3.93
N ASP A 160 18.11 5.43 2.92
CA ASP A 160 17.07 5.02 1.95
C ASP A 160 16.01 4.11 2.58
N LEU A 161 16.30 3.49 3.72
CA LEU A 161 15.34 2.69 4.49
C LEU A 161 14.38 3.55 5.33
N ARG A 162 14.59 4.86 5.45
CA ARG A 162 13.91 5.71 6.45
C ARG A 162 12.38 5.60 6.45
N GLU A 163 11.74 5.43 5.29
CA GLU A 163 10.27 5.32 5.18
C GLU A 163 9.73 3.92 5.58
N ALA A 164 10.61 2.94 5.72
CA ALA A 164 10.29 1.58 6.14
C ALA A 164 10.69 1.29 7.60
N LEU A 165 11.33 2.24 8.29
CA LEU A 165 11.76 2.08 9.67
C LEU A 165 10.65 2.45 10.66
N PRO A 166 10.61 1.83 11.85
CA PRO A 166 9.75 2.29 12.94
C PRO A 166 9.97 3.77 13.26
N GLU A 167 8.88 4.53 13.29
CA GLU A 167 8.90 5.98 13.50
C GLU A 167 9.04 6.33 15.00
N ILE A 168 9.84 7.34 15.29
CA ILE A 168 9.91 8.03 16.58
C ILE A 168 9.10 9.31 16.45
N ASP A 169 7.89 9.31 17.02
CA ASP A 169 7.03 10.48 17.05
C ASP A 169 7.64 11.63 17.85
N CYS A 170 7.29 12.87 17.46
CA CYS A 170 7.92 14.08 18.00
C CYS A 170 9.45 14.04 17.87
N GLY A 171 9.95 13.48 16.77
CA GLY A 171 11.36 13.16 16.56
C GLY A 171 12.28 14.37 16.30
N GLY A 172 11.77 15.59 16.34
CA GLY A 172 12.56 16.82 16.16
C GLY A 172 12.06 17.68 15.01
N TRP A 173 12.99 18.28 14.27
CA TRP A 173 12.70 19.37 13.34
C TRP A 173 13.49 19.25 12.04
N HIS A 174 12.86 19.53 10.90
CA HIS A 174 13.51 19.67 9.61
C HIS A 174 13.34 21.12 9.12
N PHE A 175 14.44 21.88 9.06
CA PHE A 175 14.43 23.30 8.71
C PHE A 175 14.99 23.54 7.31
N SER A 176 14.18 23.33 6.28
CA SER A 176 14.66 23.37 4.90
C SER A 176 14.47 24.73 4.22
N TYR A 177 15.33 25.03 3.25
CA TYR A 177 15.26 26.23 2.39
C TYR A 177 15.06 27.57 3.14
N LEU A 178 15.77 27.76 4.26
CA LEU A 178 15.68 28.98 5.08
C LEU A 178 16.30 30.22 4.42
N GLY A 179 15.77 31.39 4.75
CA GLY A 179 16.36 32.68 4.37
C GLY A 179 15.71 33.36 3.16
N GLY A 180 14.50 32.95 2.79
CA GLY A 180 13.70 33.57 1.73
C GLY A 180 14.20 33.30 0.31
N VAL A 181 13.61 34.01 -0.67
CA VAL A 181 13.72 33.75 -2.12
C VAL A 181 15.16 33.58 -2.61
N LYS A 182 16.07 34.46 -2.18
CA LYS A 182 17.46 34.43 -2.64
C LYS A 182 18.16 33.14 -2.22
N LYS A 183 17.99 32.72 -0.97
CA LYS A 183 18.60 31.48 -0.45
C LYS A 183 17.98 30.23 -1.04
N ILE A 184 16.68 30.26 -1.37
CA ILE A 184 16.02 29.18 -2.10
C ILE A 184 16.66 28.96 -3.47
N ILE A 185 16.88 30.05 -4.23
CA ILE A 185 17.51 29.98 -5.55
C ILE A 185 18.95 29.45 -5.45
N GLU A 186 19.76 29.98 -4.52
CA GLU A 186 21.13 29.49 -4.27
C GLU A 186 21.14 27.98 -3.95
N LYS A 187 20.16 27.49 -3.18
CA LYS A 187 20.02 26.07 -2.84
C LYS A 187 19.59 25.22 -4.05
N ILE A 188 18.66 25.70 -4.88
CA ILE A 188 18.25 25.01 -6.12
C ILE A 188 19.44 24.79 -7.07
N GLU A 189 20.30 25.79 -7.23
CA GLU A 189 21.45 25.72 -8.16
C GLU A 189 22.60 24.81 -7.68
N SER A 190 22.59 24.44 -6.39
CA SER A 190 23.64 23.65 -5.75
C SER A 190 23.22 22.22 -5.38
N PHE A 191 21.91 21.91 -5.40
CA PHE A 191 21.33 20.61 -4.99
C PHE A 191 21.21 19.58 -6.13
N SER A 192 20.90 18.32 -5.78
CA SER A 192 20.92 17.16 -6.67
C SER A 192 19.76 17.06 -7.67
N HIS A 193 18.63 17.73 -7.39
CA HIS A 193 17.46 17.77 -8.28
C HIS A 193 17.68 18.73 -9.46
N ALA A 194 18.29 18.25 -10.55
CA ALA A 194 18.52 19.05 -11.75
C ALA A 194 17.21 19.46 -12.45
N GLU A 195 16.12 18.70 -12.26
CA GLU A 195 14.81 18.95 -12.85
C GLU A 195 14.15 20.23 -12.36
N VAL A 196 14.48 20.68 -11.13
CA VAL A 196 13.96 21.93 -10.55
C VAL A 196 14.89 23.13 -10.81
N ASP A 197 16.07 22.90 -11.39
CA ASP A 197 17.03 23.95 -11.74
C ASP A 197 16.68 24.58 -13.10
N ASN A 198 15.50 25.19 -13.18
CA ASN A 198 14.99 25.84 -14.38
C ASN A 198 14.41 27.24 -14.07
N SER A 199 14.13 28.02 -15.10
CA SER A 199 13.63 29.39 -14.94
C SER A 199 12.27 29.47 -14.23
N TYR A 200 11.47 28.40 -14.29
CA TYR A 200 10.15 28.36 -13.66
C TYR A 200 10.23 28.31 -12.14
N TYR A 201 11.07 27.44 -11.57
CA TYR A 201 11.22 27.32 -10.11
C TYR A 201 12.14 28.39 -9.51
N LYS A 202 12.92 29.09 -10.35
CA LYS A 202 13.78 30.20 -9.94
C LYS A 202 13.14 31.58 -10.15
N ASP A 203 11.89 31.65 -10.61
CA ASP A 203 11.18 32.90 -10.78
C ASP A 203 10.92 33.58 -9.42
N ILE A 204 11.49 34.77 -9.25
CA ILE A 204 11.43 35.52 -7.99
C ILE A 204 10.00 35.87 -7.61
N THR A 205 9.21 36.35 -8.57
CA THR A 205 7.82 36.79 -8.33
C THR A 205 6.98 35.61 -7.88
N ARG A 206 7.14 34.46 -8.54
CA ARG A 206 6.47 33.20 -8.21
C ARG A 206 6.86 32.71 -6.82
N LEU A 207 8.16 32.71 -6.48
CA LEU A 207 8.62 32.29 -5.16
C LEU A 207 8.09 33.22 -4.07
N GLN A 208 8.06 34.54 -4.30
CA GLN A 208 7.44 35.50 -3.38
C GLN A 208 5.96 35.21 -3.16
N GLU A 209 5.21 35.06 -4.24
CA GLU A 209 3.77 34.75 -4.20
C GLU A 209 3.51 33.44 -3.45
N LYS A 210 4.33 32.41 -3.68
CA LYS A 210 4.21 31.13 -3.01
C LYS A 210 4.51 31.21 -1.51
N ILE A 211 5.55 31.94 -1.12
CA ILE A 211 5.86 32.19 0.30
C ILE A 211 4.70 32.92 0.98
N GLU A 212 4.17 33.97 0.35
CA GLU A 212 3.05 34.77 0.90
C GLU A 212 1.76 33.96 1.02
N ARG A 213 1.50 33.07 0.05
CA ARG A 213 0.31 32.21 0.03
C ARG A 213 0.51 30.88 0.78
N GLY A 214 1.68 30.64 1.37
CA GLY A 214 1.98 29.40 2.07
C GLY A 214 1.91 28.15 1.17
N LYS A 215 2.40 28.23 -0.07
CA LYS A 215 2.35 27.15 -1.06
C LYS A 215 3.74 26.60 -1.37
N ASP A 216 3.82 25.30 -1.65
CA ASP A 216 5.07 24.61 -1.99
C ASP A 216 5.83 25.23 -3.16
N PRO A 217 7.15 25.50 -3.02
CA PRO A 217 7.91 26.14 -4.09
C PRO A 217 7.99 25.25 -5.33
N PHE A 218 7.85 23.94 -5.17
CA PHE A 218 7.98 22.91 -6.21
C PHE A 218 6.66 22.28 -6.68
N ASP A 219 5.51 22.86 -6.30
CA ASP A 219 4.18 22.42 -6.75
C ASP A 219 3.81 20.97 -6.39
N ARG A 220 4.39 20.43 -5.30
CA ARG A 220 4.10 19.07 -4.80
C ARG A 220 2.80 18.96 -4.00
N GLY A 221 2.08 20.06 -3.83
CA GLY A 221 0.82 20.12 -3.07
C GLY A 221 0.98 20.36 -1.57
N TYR A 222 2.19 20.60 -1.05
CA TYR A 222 2.37 20.99 0.36
C TYR A 222 1.89 22.42 0.64
N THR A 223 1.29 22.57 1.81
CA THR A 223 0.78 23.81 2.38
C THR A 223 1.60 24.17 3.62
N TYR A 224 1.92 25.44 3.74
CA TYR A 224 2.78 25.99 4.79
C TYR A 224 2.06 27.13 5.50
N ARG A 225 2.20 27.20 6.82
CA ARG A 225 1.57 28.22 7.65
C ARG A 225 2.61 28.85 8.56
N PHE A 226 2.56 30.18 8.67
CA PHE A 226 3.36 30.88 9.67
C PHE A 226 2.74 30.65 11.05
N VAL A 227 3.54 30.11 11.96
CA VAL A 227 3.14 29.73 13.32
C VAL A 227 3.96 30.52 14.34
N GLY A 228 3.43 30.68 15.56
CA GLY A 228 4.18 31.25 16.67
C GLY A 228 5.27 30.31 17.17
N PHE A 229 6.24 30.85 17.91
CA PHE A 229 7.21 30.05 18.66
C PHE A 229 6.59 29.60 19.98
N ASP A 230 6.58 28.29 20.22
CA ASP A 230 6.10 27.67 21.45
C ASP A 230 7.17 26.73 22.03
N LYS A 231 6.81 25.99 23.09
CA LYS A 231 7.72 25.05 23.78
C LYS A 231 8.18 23.86 22.93
N VAL A 232 7.66 23.72 21.71
CA VAL A 232 7.90 22.57 20.84
C VAL A 232 9.12 22.80 19.95
N TYR A 233 9.62 24.03 19.85
CA TYR A 233 10.87 24.38 19.14
C TYR A 233 12.13 24.00 19.94
N PRO A 234 13.30 23.90 19.27
CA PRO A 234 14.57 23.68 19.95
C PRO A 234 14.77 24.68 21.10
N CYS A 235 15.14 24.17 22.28
CA CYS A 235 15.30 24.99 23.48
C CYS A 235 16.34 26.09 23.27
N TYR A 236 17.44 25.77 22.57
CA TYR A 236 18.47 26.76 22.25
C TYR A 236 17.96 27.85 21.31
N LEU A 237 17.14 27.51 20.32
CA LEU A 237 16.52 28.48 19.42
C LEU A 237 15.61 29.43 20.18
N LEU A 238 14.73 28.91 21.05
CA LEU A 238 13.81 29.72 21.85
C LEU A 238 14.53 30.71 22.77
N LYS A 239 15.63 30.29 23.40
CA LYS A 239 16.45 31.14 24.27
C LYS A 239 17.21 32.23 23.48
N ASN A 240 17.37 32.07 22.17
CA ASN A 240 18.20 32.92 21.33
C ASN A 240 17.46 33.49 20.11
N LEU A 241 16.12 33.60 20.14
CA LEU A 241 15.31 34.08 18.98
C LEU A 241 15.81 35.41 18.39
N ALA A 242 16.26 36.34 19.24
CA ALA A 242 16.80 37.62 18.79
C ALA A 242 18.04 37.46 17.87
N LYS A 243 18.86 36.43 18.09
CA LYS A 243 20.03 36.12 17.28
C LYS A 243 19.66 35.56 15.90
N PHE A 244 18.57 34.81 15.82
CA PHE A 244 18.10 34.16 14.59
C PHE A 244 16.98 34.94 13.88
N ARG A 245 16.79 36.22 14.23
CA ARG A 245 15.70 37.06 13.71
C ARG A 245 15.68 37.16 12.18
N HIS A 246 16.84 37.11 11.51
CA HIS A 246 16.94 37.13 10.05
C HIS A 246 16.37 35.87 9.36
N LEU A 247 16.10 34.80 10.12
CA LEU A 247 15.47 33.57 9.63
C LEU A 247 14.00 33.45 10.03
N ILE A 248 13.42 34.51 10.59
CA ILE A 248 12.03 34.54 11.09
C ILE A 248 11.24 35.54 10.26
N LYS A 249 10.06 35.15 9.78
CA LYS A 249 9.13 36.07 9.11
C LYS A 249 8.29 36.77 10.17
N GLU A 250 8.34 38.10 10.19
CA GLU A 250 7.47 38.93 11.01
C GLU A 250 6.05 38.90 10.43
N SER A 251 5.05 38.64 11.27
CA SER A 251 3.63 38.66 10.87
C SER A 251 3.10 40.10 10.86
N ASP A 252 2.42 40.49 9.78
CA ASP A 252 1.67 41.75 9.68
C ASP A 252 0.48 41.73 10.66
N GLY A 253 0.73 42.08 11.92
CA GLY A 253 -0.28 42.07 12.97
C GLY A 253 0.24 42.32 14.38
N ASP A 254 1.53 42.11 14.66
CA ASP A 254 2.08 42.33 16.01
C ASP A 254 2.81 43.68 16.09
N SER A 255 2.00 44.74 16.20
CA SER A 255 2.49 46.08 16.51
C SER A 255 3.09 46.11 17.93
N GLY A 256 4.40 45.85 17.99
CA GLY A 256 5.30 46.34 19.04
C GLY A 256 5.00 45.85 20.45
N LYS A 257 5.58 44.70 20.82
CA LYS A 257 6.25 44.47 22.12
C LYS A 257 6.96 43.11 22.10
N MET A 258 8.25 43.11 21.76
CA MET A 258 9.12 42.01 22.21
C MET A 258 9.11 41.98 23.74
N PRO A 259 9.01 40.80 24.39
CA PRO A 259 9.16 40.72 25.84
C PRO A 259 10.59 41.12 26.20
N VAL A 260 10.72 42.27 26.85
CA VAL A 260 11.98 42.78 27.39
C VAL A 260 12.45 41.80 28.45
N ALA A 261 13.61 41.16 28.21
CA ALA A 261 14.32 40.36 29.18
C ALA A 261 14.68 41.23 30.39
N ARG A 262 13.94 41.09 31.50
CA ARG A 262 14.37 41.60 32.79
C ARG A 262 15.45 40.68 33.34
N ASN A 263 16.70 41.13 33.26
CA ASN A 263 17.81 40.61 34.04
C ASN A 263 17.43 40.58 35.54
N ARG A 264 17.21 39.39 36.09
CA ARG A 264 17.46 39.12 37.50
C ARG A 264 18.50 38.00 37.53
N GLY A 265 19.67 38.32 38.05
CA GLY A 265 20.75 37.38 38.24
C GLY A 265 20.28 36.21 39.10
N LEU A 266 20.47 35.01 38.60
CA LEU A 266 20.46 33.79 39.39
C LEU A 266 21.92 33.35 39.52
N SER A 267 22.40 33.43 40.75
CA SER A 267 23.63 32.83 41.22
C SER A 267 23.65 31.34 40.90
N GLY A 268 24.85 30.82 40.63
CA GLY A 268 25.08 29.41 40.34
C GLY A 268 24.59 28.47 41.45
N ASN A 269 24.37 27.22 41.04
CA ASN A 269 23.71 26.12 41.73
C ASN A 269 22.18 26.12 41.64
N ASP A 270 21.66 25.79 40.47
CA ASP A 270 20.50 24.90 40.40
C ASP A 270 20.72 23.91 39.25
N LYS A 271 21.08 22.68 39.62
CA LYS A 271 20.96 21.52 38.73
C LYS A 271 19.48 21.39 38.41
N CYS A 272 19.10 21.55 37.15
CA CYS A 272 17.74 21.30 36.70
C CYS A 272 17.48 19.78 36.83
N ALA A 273 17.02 19.39 38.01
CA ALA A 273 16.39 18.10 38.23
C ALA A 273 15.15 18.09 37.34
N LEU A 274 15.15 17.21 36.34
CA LEU A 274 13.98 16.86 35.56
C LEU A 274 12.91 16.32 36.52
N SER A 275 11.97 17.18 36.89
CA SER A 275 10.70 16.76 37.46
C SER A 275 9.88 16.08 36.35
N PRO A 276 9.35 14.86 36.55
CA PRO A 276 8.49 14.22 35.57
C PRO A 276 7.13 14.93 35.59
N GLY A 277 6.89 15.75 34.56
CA GLY A 277 5.57 16.31 34.27
C GLY A 277 4.80 15.42 33.31
N PHE A 278 4.53 14.17 33.71
CA PHE A 278 3.29 13.51 33.33
C PHE A 278 2.28 13.97 34.37
N ASP A 279 1.38 14.88 34.01
CA ASP A 279 0.07 14.85 34.67
C ASP A 279 -0.61 13.57 34.17
N ASP A 280 -0.27 12.44 34.81
CA ASP A 280 -1.28 11.46 35.11
C ASP A 280 -2.33 12.21 35.95
N GLU A 281 -3.32 12.80 35.27
CA GLU A 281 -4.65 12.84 35.88
C GLU A 281 -4.87 11.43 36.40
N LYS A 282 -4.86 11.25 37.72
CA LYS A 282 -5.09 9.96 38.35
C LYS A 282 -6.36 9.39 37.76
N ILE A 283 -6.22 8.48 36.79
CA ILE A 283 -7.35 7.78 36.21
C ILE A 283 -7.84 6.90 37.36
N GLU A 284 -8.94 7.32 37.99
CA GLU A 284 -9.48 6.58 39.11
C GLU A 284 -9.86 5.17 38.63
N PRO A 285 -9.35 4.10 39.30
CA PRO A 285 -9.79 2.74 39.03
C PRO A 285 -11.31 2.66 39.17
N GLY A 286 -12.00 2.23 38.11
CA GLY A 286 -13.47 2.20 38.06
C GLY A 286 -14.14 3.43 37.42
N SER A 287 -13.39 4.39 36.88
CA SER A 287 -13.94 5.47 36.06
C SER A 287 -14.54 4.96 34.74
N ILE A 288 -15.52 5.71 34.21
CA ILE A 288 -16.16 5.45 32.90
C ILE A 288 -15.10 5.28 31.79
N PHE A 289 -14.08 6.15 31.79
CA PHE A 289 -12.99 6.08 30.84
C PHE A 289 -12.24 4.75 30.89
N THR A 290 -11.91 4.26 32.08
CA THR A 290 -11.19 2.99 32.24
C THR A 290 -12.03 1.81 31.75
N GLY A 291 -13.33 1.79 32.09
CA GLY A 291 -14.25 0.75 31.63
C GLY A 291 -14.41 0.74 30.10
N ASN A 292 -14.44 1.90 29.46
CA ASN A 292 -14.45 1.99 28.00
C ASN A 292 -13.11 1.54 27.37
N MET A 293 -11.97 1.91 27.97
CA MET A 293 -10.65 1.48 27.48
C MET A 293 -10.47 -0.04 27.56
N GLU A 294 -10.99 -0.68 28.61
CA GLU A 294 -10.95 -2.14 28.77
C GLU A 294 -11.81 -2.82 27.69
N ALA A 295 -13.04 -2.35 27.48
CA ALA A 295 -13.89 -2.88 26.41
C ALA A 295 -13.26 -2.68 25.02
N LEU A 296 -12.62 -1.53 24.78
CA LEU A 296 -11.97 -1.24 23.51
C LEU A 296 -10.73 -2.11 23.28
N LYS A 297 -9.98 -2.46 24.32
CA LYS A 297 -8.75 -3.26 24.21
C LYS A 297 -8.99 -4.64 23.58
N GLU A 298 -10.16 -5.24 23.84
CA GLU A 298 -10.54 -6.54 23.27
C GLU A 298 -10.88 -6.45 21.77
N VAL A 299 -11.25 -5.27 21.28
CA VAL A 299 -11.73 -5.06 19.91
C VAL A 299 -10.68 -4.36 19.04
N ASP A 300 -10.01 -3.35 19.58
CA ASP A 300 -9.04 -2.49 18.90
C ASP A 300 -7.94 -2.03 19.89
N PRO A 301 -6.90 -2.86 20.12
CA PRO A 301 -5.83 -2.53 21.04
C PRO A 301 -4.95 -1.37 20.56
N GLU A 302 -4.89 -1.10 19.25
CA GLU A 302 -4.13 0.03 18.70
C GLU A 302 -4.82 1.36 19.01
N LEU A 303 -6.14 1.45 18.85
CA LEU A 303 -6.88 2.66 19.17
C LEU A 303 -6.79 3.01 20.67
N VAL A 304 -6.65 2.01 21.55
CA VAL A 304 -6.39 2.26 22.98
C VAL A 304 -5.08 3.03 23.18
N LEU A 305 -4.02 2.67 22.44
CA LEU A 305 -2.74 3.38 22.51
C LEU A 305 -2.90 4.81 22.00
N LEU A 306 -3.53 4.97 20.84
CA LEU A 306 -3.79 6.28 20.23
C LEU A 306 -4.61 7.20 21.15
N LEU A 307 -5.66 6.70 21.78
CA LEU A 307 -6.51 7.47 22.70
C LEU A 307 -5.78 7.85 24.00
N LYS A 308 -4.90 6.98 24.51
CA LYS A 308 -4.07 7.30 25.68
C LYS A 308 -3.10 8.42 25.37
N GLU A 309 -2.43 8.35 24.22
CA GLU A 309 -1.42 9.31 23.78
C GLU A 309 -2.00 10.60 23.19
N ALA A 310 -3.27 10.59 22.77
CA ALA A 310 -3.94 11.76 22.19
C ALA A 310 -3.93 12.95 23.16
N ILE A 311 -3.27 14.03 22.75
CA ILE A 311 -3.23 15.30 23.47
C ILE A 311 -4.44 16.13 23.01
N GLY A 312 -5.27 16.57 23.96
CA GLY A 312 -6.40 17.44 23.65
C GLY A 312 -5.93 18.78 23.08
N THR A 313 -6.57 19.27 22.02
CA THR A 313 -6.22 20.53 21.37
C THR A 313 -6.71 21.78 22.13
N GLY A 314 -7.39 21.60 23.26
CA GLY A 314 -7.88 22.68 24.15
C GLY A 314 -9.11 23.44 23.62
N ASP A 315 -9.58 23.11 22.42
CA ASP A 315 -10.77 23.63 21.75
C ASP A 315 -12.04 22.81 22.02
N CYS A 316 -11.89 21.58 22.51
CA CYS A 316 -12.96 20.72 23.00
C CYS A 316 -13.48 21.22 24.37
N ARG A 317 -14.78 21.51 24.45
CA ARG A 317 -15.47 21.90 25.69
C ARG A 317 -16.69 21.01 25.92
N VAL A 318 -16.63 20.20 26.98
CA VAL A 318 -17.73 19.36 27.45
C VAL A 318 -18.60 20.15 28.43
N PHE A 319 -19.92 20.03 28.32
CA PHE A 319 -20.87 20.64 29.26
C PHE A 319 -22.21 19.88 29.25
N ASP A 320 -23.06 20.21 30.22
CA ASP A 320 -24.40 19.63 30.35
C ASP A 320 -25.42 20.31 29.43
N ALA A 321 -26.15 19.50 28.67
CA ALA A 321 -27.38 19.92 28.01
C ALA A 321 -28.48 20.18 29.05
N ARG A 322 -29.57 20.86 28.63
CA ARG A 322 -30.65 21.23 29.56
C ARG A 322 -31.35 20.05 30.25
N ASN A 323 -31.27 18.86 29.67
CA ASN A 323 -31.80 17.62 30.24
C ASN A 323 -30.78 16.84 31.11
N GLY A 324 -29.57 17.38 31.31
CA GLY A 324 -28.50 16.76 32.10
C GLY A 324 -27.60 15.80 31.32
N GLU A 325 -27.86 15.58 30.03
CA GLU A 325 -26.96 14.78 29.17
C GLU A 325 -25.71 15.58 28.81
N LYS A 326 -24.55 14.91 28.67
CA LYS A 326 -23.31 15.58 28.26
C LYS A 326 -23.32 15.87 26.76
N THR A 327 -22.82 17.02 26.36
CA THR A 327 -22.58 17.37 24.96
C THR A 327 -21.21 18.04 24.81
N LEU A 328 -20.75 18.14 23.56
CA LEU A 328 -19.42 18.62 23.20
C LEU A 328 -19.51 19.77 22.20
N ARG A 329 -18.73 20.83 22.45
CA ARG A 329 -18.48 21.92 21.51
C ARG A 329 -17.00 21.96 21.14
N VAL A 330 -16.72 22.09 19.85
CA VAL A 330 -15.37 22.11 19.29
C VAL A 330 -15.29 23.30 18.33
N VAL A 331 -14.32 24.22 18.53
CA VAL A 331 -14.17 25.45 17.74
C VAL A 331 -15.50 26.24 17.59
N GLY A 332 -16.29 26.31 18.66
CA GLY A 332 -17.58 27.02 18.66
C GLY A 332 -18.75 26.25 18.04
N LEU A 333 -18.49 25.14 17.35
CA LEU A 333 -19.49 24.26 16.76
C LEU A 333 -19.96 23.23 17.78
N THR A 334 -21.27 23.13 18.00
CA THR A 334 -21.84 22.14 18.92
C THR A 334 -22.12 20.87 18.14
N LEU A 335 -21.61 19.72 18.60
CA LEU A 335 -21.76 18.45 17.90
C LEU A 335 -23.09 17.76 18.18
N HIS A 336 -23.73 18.02 19.32
CA HIS A 336 -25.07 17.52 19.67
C HIS A 336 -25.89 18.59 20.37
N SER A 337 -27.21 18.46 20.39
CA SER A 337 -28.17 19.44 20.88
C SER A 337 -27.84 19.94 22.28
N LEU A 338 -27.91 21.26 22.48
CA LEU A 338 -27.78 21.88 23.80
C LEU A 338 -28.98 21.60 24.72
N TYR A 339 -30.04 20.99 24.19
CA TYR A 339 -31.28 20.73 24.91
C TYR A 339 -31.45 19.26 25.21
N ARG A 340 -31.41 18.41 24.18
CA ARG A 340 -31.71 16.97 24.24
C ARG A 340 -30.92 16.18 23.19
N PRO A 341 -29.63 15.89 23.44
CA PRO A 341 -28.76 15.11 22.55
C PRO A 341 -29.36 13.78 22.06
N SER A 342 -29.91 12.96 22.97
CA SER A 342 -30.45 11.65 22.60
C SER A 342 -31.70 11.73 21.71
N GLU A 343 -32.56 12.74 21.90
CA GLU A 343 -33.74 12.95 21.05
C GLU A 343 -33.35 13.40 19.63
N GLU A 344 -32.36 14.29 19.51
CA GLU A 344 -31.81 14.69 18.20
C GLU A 344 -31.22 13.49 17.46
N ALA A 345 -30.41 12.67 18.15
CA ALA A 345 -29.86 11.44 17.59
C ALA A 345 -30.95 10.47 17.13
N GLY A 346 -32.09 10.41 17.83
CA GLY A 346 -33.27 9.65 17.43
C GLY A 346 -33.86 10.14 16.10
N VAL A 347 -33.97 11.46 15.92
CA VAL A 347 -34.44 12.07 14.67
C VAL A 347 -33.44 11.84 13.53
N TRP A 348 -32.15 12.01 13.80
CA TRP A 348 -31.08 11.76 12.83
C TRP A 348 -31.09 10.31 12.35
N ALA A 349 -31.20 9.33 13.24
CA ALA A 349 -31.24 7.92 12.85
C ALA A 349 -32.53 7.57 12.08
N ALA A 350 -33.66 8.22 12.42
CA ALA A 350 -34.90 8.05 11.69
C ALA A 350 -34.84 8.63 10.26
N HIS A 351 -34.05 9.69 10.04
CA HIS A 351 -33.82 10.25 8.70
C HIS A 351 -33.12 9.26 7.77
N TYR A 352 -32.24 8.42 8.31
CA TYR A 352 -31.50 7.40 7.55
C TYR A 352 -32.15 6.01 7.57
N ARG A 353 -33.44 5.89 7.92
CA ARG A 353 -34.11 4.59 8.11
C ARG A 353 -33.98 3.66 6.89
N ASP A 354 -34.16 4.17 5.69
CA ASP A 354 -34.07 3.35 4.46
C ASP A 354 -32.66 2.77 4.27
N ALA A 355 -31.61 3.54 4.58
CA ALA A 355 -30.24 3.06 4.53
C ALA A 355 -29.96 2.05 5.66
N VAL A 356 -30.49 2.28 6.86
CA VAL A 356 -30.34 1.38 8.02
C VAL A 356 -31.00 0.02 7.78
N ASP A 357 -32.17 0.01 7.15
CA ASP A 357 -32.93 -1.21 6.86
C ASP A 357 -32.37 -1.94 5.61
N GLY A 358 -31.73 -1.23 4.69
CA GLY A 358 -31.29 -1.75 3.39
C GLY A 358 -29.81 -2.13 3.26
N SER A 359 -28.93 -1.65 4.15
CA SER A 359 -27.48 -1.85 4.03
C SER A 359 -26.92 -2.89 5.01
N GLN A 360 -25.96 -3.69 4.54
CA GLN A 360 -25.19 -4.63 5.37
C GLN A 360 -24.11 -3.91 6.20
N VAL A 361 -23.62 -2.76 5.71
CA VAL A 361 -22.62 -1.95 6.39
C VAL A 361 -23.02 -0.47 6.40
N LEU A 362 -22.87 0.20 7.53
CA LEU A 362 -23.14 1.62 7.69
C LEU A 362 -21.82 2.37 7.93
N CYS A 363 -21.39 3.15 6.94
CA CYS A 363 -20.24 4.04 7.04
C CYS A 363 -20.69 5.39 7.60
N VAL A 364 -20.46 5.62 8.90
CA VAL A 364 -20.90 6.83 9.58
C VAL A 364 -19.77 7.84 9.67
N PHE A 365 -20.01 9.05 9.17
CA PHE A 365 -19.05 10.15 9.22
C PHE A 365 -19.24 10.96 10.50
N GLY A 366 -18.29 10.79 11.42
CA GLY A 366 -18.25 11.46 12.71
C GLY A 366 -18.81 10.63 13.84
N PHE A 367 -18.02 10.45 14.89
CA PHE A 367 -18.48 9.85 16.15
C PHE A 367 -19.10 10.90 17.06
N ALA A 368 -18.51 12.11 17.09
CA ALA A 368 -18.90 13.16 18.04
C ALA A 368 -18.95 12.62 19.48
N PHE A 369 -20.13 12.66 20.13
CA PHE A 369 -20.36 12.07 21.45
C PHE A 369 -21.13 10.73 21.40
N GLY A 370 -21.32 10.13 20.22
CA GLY A 370 -21.81 8.77 20.06
C GLY A 370 -23.32 8.54 20.23
N TYR A 371 -24.15 9.57 20.44
CA TYR A 371 -25.59 9.41 20.64
C TYR A 371 -26.30 8.79 19.42
N HIS A 372 -25.94 9.26 18.21
CA HIS A 372 -26.49 8.72 16.96
C HIS A 372 -25.99 7.31 16.68
N ILE A 373 -24.76 6.99 17.05
CA ILE A 373 -24.20 5.64 16.89
C ILE A 373 -24.90 4.64 17.82
N GLU A 374 -25.08 4.99 19.09
CA GLU A 374 -25.84 4.17 20.04
C GLU A 374 -27.27 3.93 19.54
N ARG A 375 -27.88 4.93 18.91
CA ARG A 375 -29.21 4.77 18.31
C ARG A 375 -29.19 3.78 17.14
N LEU A 376 -28.19 3.85 16.26
CA LEU A 376 -28.00 2.89 15.17
C LEU A 376 -27.78 1.46 15.69
N CYS A 377 -26.93 1.27 16.70
CA CYS A 377 -26.68 -0.04 17.31
C CYS A 377 -27.96 -0.71 17.85
N ARG A 378 -28.97 0.07 18.23
CA ARG A 378 -30.29 -0.42 18.68
C ARG A 378 -31.28 -0.67 17.54
N MET A 379 -31.03 -0.10 16.36
CA MET A 379 -31.94 -0.17 15.21
C MET A 379 -31.57 -1.28 14.24
N THR A 380 -30.29 -1.67 14.17
CA THR A 380 -29.81 -2.65 13.19
C THR A 380 -28.69 -3.54 13.71
N GLU A 381 -28.59 -4.72 13.10
CA GLU A 381 -27.49 -5.68 13.24
C GLU A 381 -26.38 -5.50 12.19
N SER A 382 -26.54 -4.54 11.28
CA SER A 382 -25.53 -4.21 10.26
C SER A 382 -24.20 -3.79 10.88
N GLU A 383 -23.10 -4.08 10.17
CA GLU A 383 -21.76 -3.66 10.58
C GLU A 383 -21.67 -2.13 10.56
N ILE A 384 -21.19 -1.49 11.64
CA ILE A 384 -21.08 -0.03 11.71
C ILE A 384 -19.61 0.37 11.70
N VAL A 385 -19.21 1.13 10.68
CA VAL A 385 -17.86 1.68 10.54
C VAL A 385 -17.91 3.18 10.78
N VAL A 386 -17.30 3.67 11.84
CA VAL A 386 -17.30 5.09 12.21
C VAL A 386 -15.97 5.74 11.86
N PHE A 387 -16.04 6.77 11.03
CA PHE A 387 -14.90 7.61 10.65
C PHE A 387 -14.83 8.83 11.57
N GLU A 388 -13.77 8.96 12.37
CA GLU A 388 -13.55 10.08 13.28
C GLU A 388 -12.07 10.49 13.29
N PRO A 389 -11.66 11.51 12.52
CA PRO A 389 -10.26 11.92 12.45
C PRO A 389 -9.76 12.60 13.73
N ARG A 390 -10.66 13.04 14.62
CA ARG A 390 -10.33 13.81 15.82
C ARG A 390 -10.25 12.91 17.06
N LEU A 391 -9.05 12.40 17.35
CA LEU A 391 -8.81 11.54 18.52
C LEU A 391 -9.16 12.20 19.87
N ASP A 392 -9.03 13.51 19.98
CA ASP A 392 -9.46 14.29 21.15
C ASP A 392 -10.99 14.32 21.32
N VAL A 393 -11.75 14.43 20.23
CA VAL A 393 -13.22 14.34 20.26
C VAL A 393 -13.65 12.95 20.76
N LEU A 394 -13.03 11.91 20.21
CA LEU A 394 -13.26 10.53 20.61
C LEU A 394 -12.87 10.30 22.07
N LYS A 395 -11.71 10.81 22.51
CA LYS A 395 -11.24 10.73 23.90
C LYS A 395 -12.22 11.39 24.88
N GLU A 396 -12.72 12.58 24.56
CA GLU A 396 -13.68 13.28 25.41
C GLU A 396 -15.03 12.55 25.52
N ALA A 397 -15.49 11.91 24.44
CA ALA A 397 -16.67 11.06 24.48
C ALA A 397 -16.46 9.84 25.39
N PHE A 398 -15.31 9.16 25.26
CA PHE A 398 -14.94 8.01 26.08
C PHE A 398 -14.76 8.37 27.56
N ARG A 399 -14.40 9.61 27.88
CA ARG A 399 -14.25 10.09 29.27
C ARG A 399 -15.59 10.33 29.95
N HIS A 400 -16.58 10.81 29.20
CA HIS A 400 -17.81 11.37 29.76
C HIS A 400 -19.06 10.53 29.50
N ARG A 401 -18.99 9.50 28.66
CA ARG A 401 -20.11 8.59 28.37
C ARG A 401 -19.69 7.15 28.54
N ASP A 402 -20.59 6.33 29.08
CA ASP A 402 -20.43 4.87 29.05
C ASP A 402 -20.76 4.36 27.66
N LEU A 403 -19.75 3.79 26.98
CA LEU A 403 -19.82 3.37 25.58
C LEU A 403 -19.57 1.87 25.43
N ARG A 404 -19.54 1.11 26.53
CA ARG A 404 -19.22 -0.33 26.53
C ARG A 404 -20.15 -1.14 25.62
N GLU A 405 -21.43 -0.78 25.55
CA GLU A 405 -22.40 -1.42 24.65
C GLU A 405 -22.20 -1.06 23.17
N VAL A 406 -21.55 0.08 22.88
CA VAL A 406 -21.31 0.57 21.52
C VAL A 406 -19.99 0.02 20.97
N ILE A 407 -18.95 -0.03 21.78
CA ILE A 407 -17.58 -0.39 21.37
C ILE A 407 -17.53 -1.78 20.70
N GLY A 408 -18.25 -2.77 21.23
CA GLY A 408 -18.31 -4.11 20.63
C GLY A 408 -19.08 -4.21 19.31
N ARG A 409 -19.77 -3.14 18.89
CA ARG A 409 -20.64 -3.10 17.70
C ARG A 409 -20.09 -2.22 16.58
N VAL A 410 -18.98 -1.53 16.81
CA VAL A 410 -18.49 -0.48 15.93
C VAL A 410 -17.01 -0.67 15.65
N ARG A 411 -16.64 -0.52 14.38
CA ARG A 411 -15.25 -0.39 13.95
C ARG A 411 -14.90 1.09 13.80
N PHE A 412 -13.89 1.56 14.52
CA PHE A 412 -13.44 2.95 14.44
C PHE A 412 -12.33 3.11 13.40
N ILE A 413 -12.38 4.20 12.64
CA ILE A 413 -11.33 4.60 11.69
C ILE A 413 -10.95 6.05 11.98
N THR A 414 -9.72 6.23 12.48
CA THR A 414 -9.22 7.55 12.91
C THR A 414 -8.10 8.09 12.02
N GLY A 415 -7.62 7.29 11.06
CA GLY A 415 -6.57 7.63 10.09
C GLY A 415 -7.09 7.93 8.68
N GLY A 416 -6.17 8.19 7.75
CA GLY A 416 -6.48 8.45 6.33
C GLY A 416 -6.61 7.20 5.44
N ASN A 417 -6.23 6.02 5.96
CA ASN A 417 -6.38 4.75 5.26
C ASN A 417 -7.82 4.27 5.40
N LEU A 418 -8.49 4.03 4.27
CA LEU A 418 -9.81 3.44 4.26
C LEU A 418 -9.69 1.96 4.58
N PRO A 419 -10.54 1.41 5.45
CA PRO A 419 -10.67 -0.02 5.56
C PRO A 419 -11.27 -0.58 4.27
N VAL A 420 -10.99 -1.86 3.99
CA VAL A 420 -11.81 -2.65 3.06
C VAL A 420 -13.23 -2.70 3.65
N VAL A 421 -14.14 -1.93 3.07
CA VAL A 421 -15.56 -1.93 3.42
C VAL A 421 -16.24 -3.02 2.60
N LYS A 422 -17.03 -3.91 3.18
CA LYS A 422 -17.76 -4.98 2.45
C LYS A 422 -18.88 -4.43 1.55
N GLU A 423 -19.43 -5.26 0.67
CA GLU A 423 -20.51 -4.87 -0.24
C GLU A 423 -21.78 -4.42 0.51
N GLY A 424 -22.65 -3.69 -0.20
CA GLY A 424 -23.94 -3.26 0.35
C GLY A 424 -23.83 -2.25 1.50
N PHE A 425 -22.96 -1.24 1.34
CA PHE A 425 -22.78 -0.20 2.36
C PHE A 425 -23.44 1.14 1.99
N ASP A 426 -23.84 1.90 3.00
CA ASP A 426 -24.29 3.29 2.85
C ASP A 426 -23.52 4.28 3.71
N ILE A 427 -23.48 5.53 3.26
CA ILE A 427 -22.76 6.63 3.91
C ILE A 427 -23.78 7.48 4.67
N LEU A 428 -23.61 7.58 5.98
CA LEU A 428 -24.46 8.36 6.87
C LEU A 428 -23.66 9.52 7.44
N GLU A 429 -24.15 10.75 7.26
CA GLU A 429 -23.40 11.95 7.62
C GLU A 429 -23.92 12.60 8.89
N HIS A 430 -23.07 12.66 9.92
CA HIS A 430 -23.32 13.52 11.05
C HIS A 430 -22.83 14.94 10.71
N THR A 431 -23.74 15.77 10.17
CA THR A 431 -23.41 17.10 9.61
C THR A 431 -22.51 17.97 10.50
N PRO A 432 -22.70 18.05 11.84
CA PRO A 432 -21.78 18.79 12.70
C PRO A 432 -20.35 18.26 12.65
N SER A 433 -20.15 16.94 12.68
CA SER A 433 -18.83 16.33 12.56
C SER A 433 -18.23 16.53 11.18
N VAL A 434 -19.02 16.39 10.11
CA VAL A 434 -18.55 16.64 8.74
C VAL A 434 -18.03 18.06 8.58
N ARG A 435 -18.72 19.06 9.16
CA ARG A 435 -18.28 20.46 9.15
C ARG A 435 -17.02 20.72 9.98
N LEU A 436 -16.75 19.89 10.99
CA LEU A 436 -15.54 20.00 11.81
C LEU A 436 -14.28 19.55 11.05
N SER A 437 -14.42 18.62 10.09
CA SER A 437 -13.28 18.08 9.31
C SER A 437 -13.66 17.84 7.84
N PRO A 438 -14.06 18.90 7.10
CA PRO A 438 -14.68 18.75 5.78
C PRO A 438 -13.76 18.08 4.76
N GLU A 439 -12.50 18.47 4.70
CA GLU A 439 -11.52 17.93 3.75
C GLU A 439 -11.25 16.43 3.99
N TYR A 440 -11.26 15.98 5.24
CA TYR A 440 -11.10 14.56 5.57
C TYR A 440 -12.30 13.76 5.06
N PHE A 441 -13.51 14.19 5.43
CA PHE A 441 -14.73 13.48 5.05
C PHE A 441 -15.01 13.54 3.55
N GLU A 442 -14.61 14.61 2.85
CA GLU A 442 -14.68 14.70 1.39
C GLU A 442 -13.80 13.62 0.73
N ARG A 443 -12.52 13.50 1.13
CA ARG A 443 -11.63 12.45 0.63
C ARG A 443 -12.14 11.04 0.91
N VAL A 444 -12.65 10.80 2.13
CA VAL A 444 -13.22 9.50 2.52
C VAL A 444 -14.46 9.20 1.66
N ARG A 445 -15.35 10.18 1.46
CA ARG A 445 -16.55 10.05 0.62
C ARG A 445 -16.20 9.69 -0.82
N ASP A 446 -15.26 10.41 -1.41
CA ASP A 446 -14.89 10.23 -2.82
C ASP A 446 -14.36 8.82 -3.07
N ARG A 447 -13.47 8.34 -2.19
CA ARG A 447 -12.95 6.98 -2.27
C ARG A 447 -14.02 5.92 -2.00
N LEU A 448 -14.91 6.10 -1.01
CA LEU A 448 -16.05 5.18 -0.81
C LEU A 448 -16.96 5.15 -2.04
N ASN A 449 -17.19 6.29 -2.70
CA ASN A 449 -17.95 6.35 -3.94
C ASN A 449 -17.23 5.64 -5.10
N VAL A 450 -15.90 5.71 -5.19
CA VAL A 450 -15.11 4.92 -6.14
C VAL A 450 -15.28 3.42 -5.88
N ILE A 451 -15.22 2.98 -4.62
CA ILE A 451 -15.47 1.58 -4.24
C ILE A 451 -16.89 1.15 -4.66
N LYS A 452 -17.92 1.98 -4.41
CA LYS A 452 -19.29 1.72 -4.89
C LYS A 452 -19.34 1.56 -6.40
N LYS A 453 -18.63 2.41 -7.16
CA LYS A 453 -18.60 2.34 -8.64
C LYS A 453 -17.93 1.06 -9.14
N ILE A 454 -16.79 0.68 -8.57
CA ILE A 454 -16.05 -0.52 -9.00
C ILE A 454 -16.84 -1.79 -8.74
N ARG A 455 -17.55 -1.84 -7.61
CA ARG A 455 -18.44 -2.95 -7.23
C ARG A 455 -19.73 -3.05 -8.05
N ARG A 456 -20.13 -1.98 -8.76
CA ARG A 456 -21.15 -2.10 -9.83
C ARG A 456 -20.65 -2.86 -11.05
N GLY A 457 -19.37 -3.24 -11.08
CA GLY A 457 -18.76 -4.03 -12.14
C GLY A 457 -17.97 -3.17 -13.11
N LEU A 458 -16.66 -3.41 -13.20
CA LEU A 458 -15.81 -2.86 -14.25
C LEU A 458 -15.84 -3.74 -15.50
N ARG A 459 -15.47 -3.15 -16.64
CA ARG A 459 -15.14 -3.86 -17.87
C ARG A 459 -13.65 -4.15 -17.87
N ILE A 460 -13.25 -5.37 -17.58
CA ILE A 460 -11.85 -5.76 -17.48
C ILE A 460 -11.48 -6.62 -18.69
N ALA A 461 -10.49 -6.18 -19.47
CA ALA A 461 -9.89 -7.01 -20.51
C ALA A 461 -8.76 -7.83 -19.88
N VAL A 462 -8.86 -9.15 -19.91
CA VAL A 462 -7.84 -10.05 -19.34
C VAL A 462 -7.05 -10.69 -20.48
N VAL A 463 -5.72 -10.57 -20.45
CA VAL A 463 -4.83 -11.06 -21.50
C VAL A 463 -4.02 -12.25 -20.97
N GLY A 464 -4.27 -13.42 -21.54
CA GLY A 464 -3.55 -14.65 -21.19
C GLY A 464 -2.28 -14.87 -22.01
N PRO A 465 -1.35 -15.71 -21.54
CA PRO A 465 -0.19 -16.14 -22.31
C PRO A 465 -0.60 -17.06 -23.47
N ILE A 466 0.29 -17.24 -24.44
CA ILE A 466 0.06 -18.16 -25.59
C ILE A 466 0.06 -19.64 -25.12
N TYR A 467 0.88 -19.99 -24.14
CA TYR A 467 1.01 -21.35 -23.62
C TYR A 467 1.70 -21.31 -22.25
N GLY A 468 1.91 -22.47 -21.63
CA GLY A 468 2.69 -22.57 -20.38
C GLY A 468 1.82 -22.77 -19.13
N GLY A 469 2.46 -22.85 -17.97
CA GLY A 469 1.80 -23.20 -16.70
C GLY A 469 0.92 -22.09 -16.12
N SER A 470 1.07 -20.85 -16.59
CA SER A 470 0.25 -19.70 -16.19
C SER A 470 -1.07 -19.59 -16.96
N LEU A 471 -1.25 -20.33 -18.06
CA LEU A 471 -2.50 -20.29 -18.84
C LEU A 471 -3.75 -20.67 -18.01
N PRO A 472 -3.77 -21.78 -17.24
CA PRO A 472 -4.91 -22.08 -16.36
C PRO A 472 -5.15 -21.01 -15.29
N VAL A 473 -4.09 -20.38 -14.80
CA VAL A 473 -4.18 -19.30 -13.80
C VAL A 473 -4.98 -18.12 -14.35
N THR A 474 -4.78 -17.77 -15.63
CA THR A 474 -5.58 -16.73 -16.29
C THR A 474 -7.07 -17.07 -16.29
N GLU A 475 -7.43 -18.32 -16.59
CA GLU A 475 -8.84 -18.74 -16.56
C GLU A 475 -9.45 -18.66 -15.16
N TYR A 476 -8.67 -18.99 -14.12
CA TYR A 476 -9.12 -18.87 -12.73
C TYR A 476 -9.36 -17.40 -12.36
N CYS A 477 -8.48 -16.49 -12.77
CA CYS A 477 -8.65 -15.05 -12.57
C CYS A 477 -9.89 -14.51 -13.30
N VAL A 478 -10.13 -14.94 -14.54
CA VAL A 478 -11.32 -14.57 -15.32
C VAL A 478 -12.60 -14.99 -14.60
N LYS A 479 -12.67 -16.22 -14.08
CA LYS A 479 -13.82 -16.71 -13.33
C LYS A 479 -14.02 -15.94 -12.02
N ALA A 480 -12.94 -15.68 -11.30
CA ALA A 480 -12.96 -14.90 -10.06
C ALA A 480 -13.47 -13.48 -10.27
N LEU A 481 -12.92 -12.74 -11.24
CA LEU A 481 -13.36 -11.37 -11.57
C LEU A 481 -14.84 -11.32 -11.99
N ARG A 482 -15.33 -12.31 -12.73
CA ARG A 482 -16.75 -12.40 -13.09
C ARG A 482 -17.66 -12.61 -11.86
N ARG A 483 -17.21 -13.39 -10.88
CA ARG A 483 -17.94 -13.61 -9.62
C ARG A 483 -17.99 -12.38 -8.73
N LEU A 484 -16.94 -11.56 -8.77
CA LEU A 484 -16.88 -10.24 -8.15
C LEU A 484 -17.73 -9.18 -8.90
N GLY A 485 -18.60 -9.60 -9.83
CA GLY A 485 -19.54 -8.71 -10.52
C GLY A 485 -18.94 -7.96 -11.72
N HIS A 486 -17.69 -8.19 -12.08
CA HIS A 486 -17.07 -7.52 -13.23
C HIS A 486 -17.45 -8.17 -14.56
N ARG A 487 -17.55 -7.36 -15.61
CA ARG A 487 -17.64 -7.85 -16.99
C ARG A 487 -16.23 -8.10 -17.50
N VAL A 488 -15.96 -9.32 -17.94
CA VAL A 488 -14.60 -9.73 -18.33
C VAL A 488 -14.56 -10.20 -19.77
N ASP A 489 -13.79 -9.50 -20.60
CA ASP A 489 -13.38 -9.94 -21.93
C ASP A 489 -12.05 -10.69 -21.82
N TYR A 490 -12.08 -12.00 -22.02
CA TYR A 490 -10.88 -12.81 -21.98
C TYR A 490 -10.27 -12.90 -23.38
N ILE A 491 -9.12 -12.27 -23.57
CA ILE A 491 -8.36 -12.32 -24.81
C ILE A 491 -7.45 -13.55 -24.74
N ASP A 492 -7.99 -14.66 -25.24
CA ASP A 492 -7.34 -15.96 -25.24
C ASP A 492 -6.31 -16.08 -26.37
N ASN A 493 -5.04 -15.95 -26.00
CA ASN A 493 -3.92 -16.11 -26.93
C ASN A 493 -3.52 -17.58 -27.13
N SER A 494 -4.15 -18.54 -26.43
CA SER A 494 -3.80 -19.96 -26.58
C SER A 494 -4.16 -20.53 -27.94
N ALA A 495 -5.11 -19.91 -28.65
CA ALA A 495 -5.43 -20.22 -30.05
C ALA A 495 -4.22 -20.08 -30.98
N TYR A 496 -3.22 -19.28 -30.60
CA TYR A 496 -2.00 -19.04 -31.37
C TYR A 496 -0.88 -20.04 -31.09
N ARG A 497 -1.05 -20.94 -30.12
CA ARG A 497 -0.01 -21.87 -29.65
C ARG A 497 0.64 -22.66 -30.78
N ASP A 498 -0.15 -23.29 -31.62
CA ASP A 498 0.36 -24.22 -32.64
C ASP A 498 1.16 -23.46 -33.72
N ILE A 499 0.68 -22.27 -34.11
CA ILE A 499 1.39 -21.38 -35.04
C ILE A 499 2.70 -20.91 -34.40
N PHE A 500 2.67 -20.48 -33.14
CA PHE A 500 3.86 -20.02 -32.42
C PHE A 500 4.93 -21.11 -32.29
N HIS A 501 4.55 -22.35 -32.01
CA HIS A 501 5.48 -23.48 -31.94
C HIS A 501 6.01 -23.90 -33.31
N SER A 502 5.21 -23.73 -34.39
CA SER A 502 5.64 -24.05 -35.75
C SER A 502 6.87 -23.27 -36.21
N ILE A 503 7.16 -22.11 -35.60
CA ILE A 503 8.34 -21.28 -35.89
C ILE A 503 9.64 -22.09 -35.77
N ASN A 504 9.72 -23.02 -34.81
CA ASN A 504 10.89 -23.86 -34.61
C ASN A 504 11.15 -24.83 -35.78
N ALA A 505 10.09 -25.21 -36.51
CA ALA A 505 10.19 -26.10 -37.66
C ALA A 505 10.53 -25.37 -38.97
N ILE A 506 10.33 -24.04 -39.04
CA ILE A 506 10.59 -23.24 -40.23
C ILE A 506 12.09 -23.13 -40.52
N THR A 507 12.91 -22.97 -39.48
CA THR A 507 14.35 -22.80 -39.61
C THR A 507 15.06 -23.21 -38.34
N SER A 508 16.24 -23.82 -38.45
CA SER A 508 17.13 -24.12 -37.32
C SER A 508 18.02 -22.95 -36.91
N LYS A 509 18.02 -21.85 -37.67
CA LYS A 509 18.85 -20.66 -37.39
C LYS A 509 18.17 -19.77 -36.35
N GLY A 510 18.74 -19.69 -35.14
CA GLY A 510 18.19 -18.92 -34.01
C GLY A 510 17.88 -17.45 -34.31
N VAL A 511 18.68 -16.76 -35.13
CA VAL A 511 18.43 -15.36 -35.52
C VAL A 511 17.09 -15.20 -36.26
N HIS A 512 16.78 -16.10 -37.19
CA HIS A 512 15.51 -16.06 -37.92
C HIS A 512 14.34 -16.51 -37.06
N GLN A 513 14.53 -17.51 -36.19
CA GLN A 513 13.52 -17.89 -35.20
C GLN A 513 13.17 -16.71 -34.28
N GLY A 514 14.17 -15.98 -33.80
CA GLY A 514 14.00 -14.79 -32.97
C GLY A 514 13.20 -13.71 -33.70
N ALA A 515 13.59 -13.36 -34.92
CA ALA A 515 12.88 -12.37 -35.73
C ALA A 515 11.40 -12.76 -36.00
N LEU A 516 11.14 -14.04 -36.30
CA LEU A 516 9.78 -14.55 -36.50
C LEU A 516 8.96 -14.50 -35.21
N ARG A 517 9.56 -14.84 -34.06
CA ARG A 517 8.91 -14.75 -32.75
C ARG A 517 8.55 -13.31 -32.40
N THR A 518 9.45 -12.36 -32.60
CA THR A 518 9.18 -10.93 -32.39
C THR A 518 8.05 -10.45 -33.31
N ALA A 519 8.09 -10.78 -34.60
CA ALA A 519 7.01 -10.43 -35.52
C ALA A 519 5.65 -11.02 -35.11
N PHE A 520 5.66 -12.25 -34.59
CA PHE A 520 4.46 -12.91 -34.08
C PHE A 520 3.90 -12.21 -32.84
N VAL A 521 4.76 -11.90 -31.86
CA VAL A 521 4.36 -11.18 -30.63
C VAL A 521 3.81 -9.81 -30.97
N ARG A 522 4.42 -9.08 -31.91
CA ARG A 522 3.89 -7.82 -32.42
C ARG A 522 2.48 -7.96 -33.01
N PHE A 523 2.25 -8.99 -33.82
CA PHE A 523 0.91 -9.29 -34.36
C PHE A 523 -0.11 -9.55 -33.24
N ALA A 524 0.22 -10.39 -32.27
CA ALA A 524 -0.65 -10.68 -31.14
C ALA A 524 -0.92 -9.43 -30.28
N SER A 525 0.09 -8.59 -30.08
CA SER A 525 -0.04 -7.30 -29.39
C SER A 525 -1.02 -6.38 -30.10
N GLU A 526 -0.93 -6.22 -31.43
CA GLU A 526 -1.90 -5.42 -32.19
C GLU A 526 -3.32 -5.99 -32.11
N ALA A 527 -3.48 -7.32 -32.08
CA ALA A 527 -4.79 -7.94 -31.90
C ALA A 527 -5.41 -7.59 -30.54
N VAL A 528 -4.61 -7.56 -29.47
CA VAL A 528 -5.06 -7.08 -28.15
C VAL A 528 -5.46 -5.60 -28.20
N LEU A 529 -4.66 -4.76 -28.87
CA LEU A 529 -4.96 -3.33 -29.01
C LEU A 529 -6.28 -3.11 -29.75
N ALA A 530 -6.47 -3.77 -30.90
CA ALA A 530 -7.70 -3.70 -31.67
C ALA A 530 -8.92 -4.15 -30.84
N ARG A 531 -8.77 -5.22 -30.06
CA ARG A 531 -9.82 -5.70 -29.16
C ARG A 531 -10.14 -4.71 -28.04
N CYS A 532 -9.11 -4.07 -27.47
CA CYS A 532 -9.29 -3.04 -26.45
C CYS A 532 -9.95 -1.78 -27.02
N ASP A 533 -9.66 -1.39 -28.25
CA ASP A 533 -10.31 -0.26 -28.91
C ASP A 533 -11.80 -0.53 -29.20
N GLU A 534 -12.11 -1.73 -29.70
CA GLU A 534 -13.49 -2.16 -29.98
C GLU A 534 -14.29 -2.32 -28.69
N TRP A 535 -13.77 -3.12 -27.74
CA TRP A 535 -14.50 -3.43 -26.53
C TRP A 535 -14.46 -2.25 -25.56
N LYS A 536 -13.41 -1.43 -25.55
CA LYS A 536 -13.21 -0.33 -24.58
C LYS A 536 -13.23 -0.87 -23.15
N PRO A 537 -12.17 -1.50 -22.63
CA PRO A 537 -12.08 -1.85 -21.21
C PRO A 537 -11.95 -0.60 -20.32
N ASP A 538 -12.20 -0.75 -19.02
CA ASP A 538 -11.86 0.22 -17.96
C ASP A 538 -10.48 -0.09 -17.35
N LEU A 539 -10.08 -1.37 -17.39
CA LEU A 539 -8.80 -1.89 -16.93
C LEU A 539 -8.34 -3.01 -17.86
N LEU A 540 -7.07 -2.97 -18.26
CA LEU A 540 -6.38 -4.11 -18.88
C LEU A 540 -5.62 -4.88 -17.80
N PHE A 541 -5.85 -6.19 -17.69
CA PHE A 541 -5.12 -7.07 -16.78
C PHE A 541 -4.38 -8.16 -17.57
N ALA A 542 -3.05 -8.11 -17.60
CA ALA A 542 -2.21 -9.07 -18.30
C ALA A 542 -1.49 -10.01 -17.32
N LEU A 543 -1.33 -11.28 -17.68
CA LEU A 543 -0.63 -12.27 -16.84
C LEU A 543 0.62 -12.82 -17.51
N ALA A 544 1.74 -12.82 -16.77
CA ALA A 544 3.01 -13.46 -17.16
C ALA A 544 3.42 -13.18 -18.62
N GLN A 545 3.58 -14.21 -19.43
CA GLN A 545 4.05 -14.11 -20.81
C GLN A 545 2.93 -13.73 -21.79
N ALA A 546 1.98 -12.90 -21.36
CA ALA A 546 1.00 -12.27 -22.24
C ALA A 546 1.74 -11.57 -23.39
N PRO A 547 1.34 -11.78 -24.67
CA PRO A 547 2.11 -11.33 -25.82
C PRO A 547 1.86 -9.84 -26.13
N LEU A 548 2.29 -8.97 -25.21
CA LEU A 548 2.18 -7.51 -25.32
C LEU A 548 3.56 -6.88 -25.33
N GLU A 549 3.85 -6.08 -26.37
CA GLU A 549 5.09 -5.32 -26.45
C GLU A 549 4.96 -3.99 -25.71
N ALA A 550 6.10 -3.46 -25.22
CA ALA A 550 6.13 -2.19 -24.48
C ALA A 550 5.47 -1.04 -25.25
N GLU A 551 5.73 -0.93 -26.56
CA GLU A 551 5.10 0.07 -27.43
C GLU A 551 3.57 -0.07 -27.48
N GLY A 552 3.05 -1.30 -27.52
CA GLY A 552 1.62 -1.57 -27.48
C GLY A 552 0.98 -1.13 -26.16
N ILE A 553 1.65 -1.40 -25.04
CA ILE A 553 1.20 -1.01 -23.70
C ILE A 553 1.21 0.53 -23.57
N GLU A 554 2.27 1.20 -24.03
CA GLU A 554 2.36 2.66 -24.04
C GLU A 554 1.24 3.29 -24.86
N ARG A 555 0.91 2.73 -26.03
CA ARG A 555 -0.22 3.18 -26.86
C ARG A 555 -1.55 3.04 -26.12
N LEU A 556 -1.78 1.91 -25.45
CA LEU A 556 -2.99 1.71 -24.64
C LEU A 556 -3.07 2.74 -23.51
N ARG A 557 -1.98 2.95 -22.78
CA ARG A 557 -1.91 3.96 -21.70
C ARG A 557 -2.11 5.39 -22.22
N GLY A 558 -1.62 5.69 -23.42
CA GLY A 558 -1.84 6.96 -24.11
C GLY A 558 -3.31 7.28 -24.38
N THR A 559 -4.20 6.27 -24.38
CA THR A 559 -5.67 6.47 -24.47
C THR A 559 -6.32 6.79 -23.12
N GLY A 560 -5.55 6.73 -22.02
CA GLY A 560 -6.06 6.83 -20.65
C GLY A 560 -6.47 5.50 -20.02
N LEU A 561 -6.36 4.38 -20.75
CA LEU A 561 -6.61 3.04 -20.21
C LEU A 561 -5.56 2.67 -19.16
N LYS A 562 -6.03 2.26 -17.99
CA LYS A 562 -5.15 1.75 -16.92
C LYS A 562 -4.79 0.30 -17.17
N THR A 563 -3.55 -0.03 -16.84
CA THR A 563 -2.93 -1.32 -17.18
C THR A 563 -2.32 -1.96 -15.94
N ALA A 564 -2.65 -3.22 -15.72
CA ALA A 564 -2.15 -4.04 -14.61
C ALA A 564 -1.47 -5.30 -15.16
N PHE A 565 -0.39 -5.73 -14.50
CA PHE A 565 0.36 -6.92 -14.87
C PHE A 565 0.64 -7.79 -13.66
N TRP A 566 0.35 -9.10 -13.75
CA TRP A 566 0.71 -10.06 -12.70
C TRP A 566 1.85 -10.98 -13.17
N PHE A 567 3.02 -10.76 -12.57
CA PHE A 567 4.20 -11.59 -12.73
C PHE A 567 4.14 -12.80 -11.79
N VAL A 568 3.86 -13.97 -12.36
CA VAL A 568 3.68 -15.24 -11.62
C VAL A 568 4.83 -16.23 -11.85
N GLU A 569 6.05 -15.71 -11.98
CA GLU A 569 7.27 -16.49 -12.23
C GLU A 569 8.36 -16.14 -11.22
N ASP A 570 9.45 -16.93 -11.17
CA ASP A 570 10.61 -16.61 -10.34
C ASP A 570 11.43 -15.48 -11.00
N PHE A 571 11.49 -14.31 -10.36
CA PHE A 571 12.18 -13.13 -10.90
C PHE A 571 13.68 -13.34 -11.11
N ARG A 572 14.27 -14.33 -10.42
CA ARG A 572 15.69 -14.73 -10.58
C ARG A 572 15.91 -15.60 -11.82
N CYS A 573 14.86 -16.23 -12.33
CA CYS A 573 14.91 -17.05 -13.53
C CYS A 573 14.48 -16.27 -14.79
N MET A 574 13.50 -15.37 -14.66
CA MET A 574 12.82 -14.73 -15.79
C MET A 574 12.94 -13.20 -15.75
N GLU A 575 14.04 -12.64 -16.24
CA GLU A 575 14.39 -11.22 -16.03
C GLU A 575 13.52 -10.18 -16.77
N TYR A 576 12.59 -10.59 -17.64
CA TYR A 576 11.75 -9.66 -18.41
C TYR A 576 10.81 -8.82 -17.54
N TRP A 577 10.61 -9.24 -16.28
CA TRP A 577 9.85 -8.49 -15.28
C TRP A 577 10.33 -7.03 -15.15
N ARG A 578 11.62 -6.75 -15.37
CA ARG A 578 12.17 -5.39 -15.29
C ARG A 578 11.56 -4.44 -16.31
N GLY A 579 11.36 -4.94 -17.54
CA GLY A 579 10.73 -4.20 -18.62
C GLY A 579 9.22 -4.13 -18.42
N ALA A 580 8.59 -5.27 -18.11
CA ALA A 580 7.15 -5.32 -17.82
C ALA A 580 6.78 -4.33 -16.70
N ALA A 581 7.49 -4.35 -15.58
CA ALA A 581 7.24 -3.42 -14.47
C ALA A 581 7.25 -1.95 -14.92
N GLN A 582 8.08 -1.55 -15.89
CA GLN A 582 8.13 -0.16 -16.40
C GLN A 582 6.96 0.21 -17.31
N SER A 583 6.40 -0.77 -18.03
CA SER A 583 5.38 -0.52 -19.04
C SER A 583 3.98 -0.37 -18.45
N TYR A 584 3.67 -1.05 -17.34
CA TYR A 584 2.33 -1.07 -16.73
C TYR A 584 2.15 -0.02 -15.61
N ASP A 585 0.91 0.38 -15.33
CA ASP A 585 0.58 1.27 -14.21
C ASP A 585 0.62 0.53 -12.86
N TYR A 586 0.20 -0.75 -12.86
CA TYR A 586 0.21 -1.63 -11.70
C TYR A 586 0.97 -2.92 -11.97
N PHE A 587 1.81 -3.35 -11.03
CA PHE A 587 2.63 -4.54 -11.13
C PHE A 587 2.48 -5.41 -9.89
N PHE A 588 2.03 -6.65 -10.10
CA PHE A 588 1.84 -7.64 -9.04
C PHE A 588 2.89 -8.74 -9.16
N THR A 589 3.37 -9.25 -8.02
CA THR A 589 4.40 -10.30 -7.97
C THR A 589 4.14 -11.32 -6.88
N ILE A 590 4.55 -12.56 -7.12
CA ILE A 590 4.45 -13.67 -6.15
C ILE A 590 5.64 -13.74 -5.18
N GLN A 591 6.56 -12.77 -5.21
CA GLN A 591 7.75 -12.66 -4.37
C GLN A 591 7.82 -11.29 -3.68
N LYS A 592 8.38 -11.22 -2.45
CA LYS A 592 8.38 -10.01 -1.62
C LYS A 592 9.73 -9.27 -1.61
N GLU A 593 10.52 -9.45 -0.55
CA GLU A 593 11.55 -8.50 -0.12
C GLU A 593 12.57 -8.06 -1.17
N GLU A 594 13.04 -8.95 -2.03
CA GLU A 594 14.12 -8.64 -2.98
C GLU A 594 13.57 -7.91 -4.22
N ILE A 595 12.56 -8.49 -4.87
CA ILE A 595 11.93 -7.88 -6.05
C ILE A 595 11.21 -6.56 -5.69
N LEU A 596 10.53 -6.50 -4.53
CA LEU A 596 9.85 -5.27 -4.11
C LEU A 596 10.87 -4.17 -3.79
N ARG A 597 12.03 -4.49 -3.21
CA ARG A 597 13.11 -3.51 -3.05
C ARG A 597 13.61 -2.98 -4.38
N GLU A 598 13.89 -3.85 -5.35
CA GLU A 598 14.37 -3.43 -6.67
C GLU A 598 13.32 -2.57 -7.41
N LEU A 599 12.03 -2.81 -7.16
CA LEU A 599 10.92 -2.05 -7.73
C LEU A 599 10.61 -0.73 -6.99
N SER A 600 10.83 -0.66 -5.67
CA SER A 600 10.50 0.49 -4.81
C SER A 600 11.25 1.79 -5.17
N GLY A 601 12.36 1.69 -5.90
CA GLY A 601 13.12 2.85 -6.41
C GLY A 601 12.52 3.55 -7.63
N ARG A 602 11.39 3.06 -8.17
CA ARG A 602 10.78 3.57 -9.41
C ARG A 602 9.53 4.41 -9.10
N LYS A 603 9.57 5.71 -9.40
CA LYS A 603 8.45 6.64 -9.16
C LYS A 603 7.24 6.32 -10.04
N GLY A 604 6.04 6.31 -9.44
CA GLY A 604 4.76 6.39 -10.15
C GLY A 604 4.09 5.05 -10.50
N GLN A 605 4.55 3.93 -9.96
CA GLN A 605 4.00 2.60 -10.24
C GLN A 605 3.43 1.97 -8.97
N GLY A 606 2.21 1.44 -9.05
CA GLY A 606 1.65 0.66 -7.95
C GLY A 606 2.21 -0.75 -7.98
N VAL A 607 3.11 -1.07 -7.06
CA VAL A 607 3.73 -2.41 -6.96
C VAL A 607 3.20 -3.12 -5.73
N HIS A 608 2.70 -4.35 -5.89
CA HIS A 608 2.10 -5.12 -4.79
C HIS A 608 2.49 -6.59 -4.82
N TYR A 609 2.63 -7.17 -3.63
CA TYR A 609 2.78 -8.62 -3.49
C TYR A 609 1.41 -9.28 -3.57
N LEU A 610 1.24 -10.19 -4.53
CA LEU A 610 0.00 -10.94 -4.71
C LEU A 610 0.34 -12.44 -4.87
N PRO A 611 0.12 -13.27 -3.83
CA PRO A 611 0.48 -14.67 -3.87
C PRO A 611 -0.46 -15.50 -4.75
N MET A 612 -0.01 -16.70 -5.13
CA MET A 612 -0.86 -17.68 -5.80
C MET A 612 -2.01 -18.14 -4.90
N ALA A 613 -2.95 -18.85 -5.51
CA ALA A 613 -4.19 -19.29 -4.87
C ALA A 613 -4.76 -20.53 -5.56
N ALA A 614 -5.91 -21.01 -5.10
CA ALA A 614 -6.68 -22.07 -5.76
C ALA A 614 -8.02 -21.56 -6.31
N SER A 615 -8.54 -22.25 -7.32
CA SER A 615 -9.95 -22.13 -7.75
C SER A 615 -10.76 -23.31 -7.21
N PRO A 616 -11.64 -23.13 -6.21
CA PRO A 616 -12.33 -24.25 -5.54
C PRO A 616 -13.30 -25.06 -6.42
N ASP A 617 -13.80 -24.54 -7.54
CA ASP A 617 -14.65 -25.34 -8.45
C ASP A 617 -13.86 -26.32 -9.29
N VAL A 618 -12.57 -26.02 -9.48
CA VAL A 618 -11.63 -26.82 -10.24
C VAL A 618 -10.89 -27.76 -9.29
N HIS A 619 -10.26 -27.19 -8.26
CA HIS A 619 -9.46 -27.91 -7.28
C HIS A 619 -10.35 -28.32 -6.10
N ARG A 620 -10.97 -29.49 -6.23
CA ARG A 620 -11.92 -30.02 -5.24
C ARG A 620 -11.72 -31.51 -5.02
N GLY A 621 -12.18 -31.95 -3.85
CA GLY A 621 -12.34 -33.36 -3.58
C GLY A 621 -13.31 -33.97 -4.59
N MET A 622 -12.99 -35.17 -5.07
CA MET A 622 -13.85 -35.93 -5.99
C MET A 622 -13.87 -37.40 -5.63
N ASP A 623 -15.00 -38.05 -5.94
CA ASP A 623 -15.13 -39.49 -5.91
C ASP A 623 -14.45 -40.06 -7.16
N LEU A 624 -13.62 -41.09 -6.95
CA LEU A 624 -12.85 -41.73 -8.01
C LEU A 624 -13.45 -43.08 -8.34
N THR A 625 -13.47 -43.42 -9.63
CA THR A 625 -13.83 -44.77 -10.09
C THR A 625 -12.71 -45.76 -9.79
N GLU A 626 -13.00 -47.07 -9.86
CA GLU A 626 -11.95 -48.09 -9.74
C GLU A 626 -10.88 -47.95 -10.84
N GLU A 627 -11.28 -47.52 -12.03
CA GLU A 627 -10.40 -47.21 -13.15
C GLU A 627 -9.48 -46.02 -12.82
N ASP A 628 -10.03 -44.92 -12.29
CA ASP A 628 -9.25 -43.77 -11.85
C ASP A 628 -8.24 -44.14 -10.76
N ILE A 629 -8.65 -44.97 -9.79
CA ILE A 629 -7.77 -45.43 -8.72
C ILE A 629 -6.63 -46.29 -9.28
N GLY A 630 -6.93 -47.18 -10.24
CA GLY A 630 -5.90 -48.00 -10.91
C GLY A 630 -4.92 -47.16 -11.73
N GLU A 631 -5.44 -46.21 -12.52
CA GLU A 631 -4.65 -45.37 -13.42
C GLU A 631 -3.80 -44.33 -12.67
N TYR A 632 -4.38 -43.64 -11.68
CA TYR A 632 -3.74 -42.47 -11.05
C TYR A 632 -3.20 -42.75 -9.65
N GLY A 633 -3.67 -43.80 -8.97
CA GLY A 633 -3.34 -44.09 -7.57
C GLY A 633 -1.89 -44.48 -7.33
N SER A 634 -1.31 -43.95 -6.26
CA SER A 634 0.03 -44.31 -5.76
C SER A 634 0.21 -43.88 -4.31
N ASP A 635 1.19 -44.46 -3.61
CA ASP A 635 1.59 -44.01 -2.27
C ASP A 635 2.10 -42.56 -2.30
N ILE A 636 3.02 -42.26 -3.22
CA ILE A 636 3.49 -40.89 -3.47
C ILE A 636 3.38 -40.53 -4.95
N SER A 637 3.08 -39.26 -5.23
CA SER A 637 3.11 -38.75 -6.60
C SER A 637 3.65 -37.32 -6.69
N PHE A 638 4.11 -36.95 -7.89
CA PHE A 638 4.53 -35.59 -8.22
C PHE A 638 3.92 -35.19 -9.56
N VAL A 639 3.35 -33.98 -9.64
CA VAL A 639 2.79 -33.43 -10.89
C VAL A 639 3.47 -32.10 -11.24
N GLY A 640 4.33 -32.11 -12.27
CA GLY A 640 4.98 -30.92 -12.79
C GLY A 640 6.17 -31.21 -13.72
N ALA A 641 6.81 -30.14 -14.19
CA ALA A 641 7.93 -30.24 -15.12
C ALA A 641 9.23 -30.74 -14.45
N GLY A 642 10.04 -31.49 -15.20
CA GLY A 642 11.30 -32.09 -14.76
C GLY A 642 12.47 -31.11 -14.67
N TYR A 643 12.41 -30.12 -13.78
CA TYR A 643 13.54 -29.21 -13.52
C TYR A 643 14.77 -29.97 -12.95
N ARG A 644 15.97 -29.40 -13.16
CA ARG A 644 17.24 -29.98 -12.71
C ARG A 644 17.21 -30.44 -11.25
N ASN A 645 16.68 -29.60 -10.36
CA ASN A 645 16.61 -29.93 -8.93
C ASN A 645 15.73 -31.16 -8.66
N ARG A 646 14.60 -31.28 -9.35
CA ARG A 646 13.65 -32.40 -9.21
C ARG A 646 14.21 -33.71 -9.76
N ARG A 647 14.81 -33.68 -10.96
CA ARG A 647 15.40 -34.87 -11.59
C ARG A 647 16.39 -35.58 -10.66
N LYS A 648 17.29 -34.80 -10.03
CA LYS A 648 18.28 -35.34 -9.08
C LYS A 648 17.67 -35.72 -7.74
N PHE A 649 16.80 -34.88 -7.19
CA PHE A 649 16.27 -35.08 -5.83
C PHE A 649 15.40 -36.33 -5.74
N PHE A 650 14.66 -36.65 -6.80
CA PHE A 650 13.76 -37.81 -6.84
C PHE A 650 14.44 -39.16 -7.10
N GLU A 651 15.72 -39.19 -7.47
CA GLU A 651 16.51 -40.43 -7.46
C GLU A 651 16.56 -41.07 -6.07
N GLY A 652 16.42 -40.24 -5.03
CA GLY A 652 16.35 -40.68 -3.65
C GLY A 652 15.02 -41.30 -3.23
N LEU A 653 14.06 -41.51 -4.14
CA LEU A 653 12.72 -42.04 -3.85
C LEU A 653 12.37 -43.27 -4.71
N LEU A 654 13.33 -43.86 -5.42
CA LEU A 654 13.13 -45.01 -6.33
C LEU A 654 12.62 -46.28 -5.63
N ASP A 655 12.75 -46.36 -4.31
CA ASP A 655 12.33 -47.48 -3.47
C ASP A 655 10.87 -47.36 -2.96
N PHE A 656 10.18 -46.27 -3.27
CA PHE A 656 8.77 -46.07 -2.96
C PHE A 656 7.88 -46.36 -4.17
N ASP A 657 6.59 -46.66 -3.93
CA ASP A 657 5.56 -46.60 -4.97
C ASP A 657 5.34 -45.13 -5.37
N PHE A 658 6.12 -44.69 -6.35
CA PHE A 658 6.21 -43.29 -6.77
C PHE A 658 5.88 -43.12 -8.24
N ARG A 659 4.87 -42.28 -8.52
CA ARG A 659 4.51 -41.88 -9.89
C ARG A 659 4.83 -40.41 -10.18
N ILE A 660 5.52 -40.16 -11.28
CA ILE A 660 5.86 -38.82 -11.76
C ILE A 660 5.03 -38.51 -12.99
N TRP A 661 4.35 -37.36 -12.97
CA TRP A 661 3.48 -36.89 -14.04
C TRP A 661 3.93 -35.51 -14.53
N GLY A 662 3.97 -35.31 -15.85
CA GLY A 662 4.31 -34.02 -16.46
C GLY A 662 5.47 -34.11 -17.46
N ASN A 663 5.78 -32.98 -18.08
CA ASN A 663 6.72 -32.87 -19.19
C ASN A 663 8.14 -32.46 -18.77
N GLU A 664 9.05 -32.35 -19.74
CA GLU A 664 10.43 -31.91 -19.54
C GLU A 664 11.23 -32.81 -18.59
N TRP A 665 10.91 -34.12 -18.58
CA TRP A 665 11.70 -35.13 -17.89
C TRP A 665 12.65 -35.85 -18.85
N ASP A 666 13.72 -36.39 -18.30
CA ASP A 666 14.63 -37.28 -19.04
C ASP A 666 14.11 -38.71 -18.94
N THR A 667 13.55 -39.23 -20.03
CA THR A 667 12.99 -40.59 -20.08
C THR A 667 14.07 -41.68 -20.01
N GLY A 668 15.32 -41.35 -20.36
CA GLY A 668 16.46 -42.27 -20.23
C GLY A 668 17.18 -42.19 -18.87
N GLY A 669 16.80 -41.24 -18.02
CA GLY A 669 17.43 -40.99 -16.73
C GLY A 669 16.98 -41.94 -15.61
N PRO A 670 17.60 -41.86 -14.41
CA PRO A 670 17.31 -42.78 -13.31
C PRO A 670 15.84 -42.79 -12.84
N VAL A 671 15.13 -41.67 -12.95
CA VAL A 671 13.70 -41.53 -12.61
C VAL A 671 12.77 -41.82 -13.80
N GLY A 672 13.31 -42.15 -14.98
CA GLY A 672 12.54 -42.36 -16.20
C GLY A 672 11.50 -43.48 -16.07
N ALA A 673 11.82 -44.54 -15.32
CA ALA A 673 10.90 -45.65 -15.06
C ALA A 673 9.69 -45.26 -14.18
N LEU A 674 9.76 -44.13 -13.46
CA LEU A 674 8.65 -43.61 -12.65
C LEU A 674 7.72 -42.69 -13.46
N LEU A 675 8.14 -42.27 -14.67
CA LEU A 675 7.36 -41.38 -15.50
C LEU A 675 6.14 -42.08 -16.05
N GLN A 676 5.00 -41.46 -15.82
CA GLN A 676 3.73 -41.91 -16.38
C GLN A 676 3.53 -41.26 -17.74
N ARG A 677 2.94 -42.03 -18.67
CA ARG A 677 2.61 -41.59 -20.04
C ARG A 677 3.79 -40.90 -20.74
N ASP A 678 4.98 -41.47 -20.60
CA ASP A 678 6.23 -41.01 -21.22
C ASP A 678 6.56 -39.52 -20.99
N GLY A 679 6.09 -38.95 -19.88
CA GLY A 679 6.31 -37.54 -19.56
C GLY A 679 5.50 -36.58 -20.43
N GLU A 680 4.26 -36.93 -20.77
CA GLU A 680 3.35 -36.00 -21.44
C GLU A 680 2.93 -34.82 -20.53
N ARG A 681 2.43 -33.76 -21.15
CA ARG A 681 1.84 -32.64 -20.41
C ARG A 681 0.45 -33.03 -19.93
N ILE A 682 0.23 -32.92 -18.63
CA ILE A 682 -1.04 -33.27 -17.98
C ILE A 682 -1.99 -32.08 -17.94
N GLY A 683 -3.25 -32.33 -18.28
CA GLY A 683 -4.32 -31.35 -18.21
C GLY A 683 -4.77 -31.06 -16.77
N THR A 684 -5.59 -30.01 -16.61
CA THR A 684 -6.08 -29.57 -15.30
C THR A 684 -6.97 -30.62 -14.64
N GLU A 685 -7.85 -31.28 -15.39
CA GLU A 685 -8.78 -32.27 -14.85
C GLU A 685 -8.06 -33.54 -14.38
N GLU A 686 -7.12 -34.06 -15.19
CA GLU A 686 -6.30 -35.21 -14.81
C GLU A 686 -5.38 -34.87 -13.63
N THR A 687 -4.84 -33.65 -13.57
CA THR A 687 -4.07 -33.16 -12.42
C THR A 687 -4.88 -33.28 -11.12
N VAL A 688 -6.15 -32.88 -11.13
CA VAL A 688 -7.05 -33.00 -9.97
C VAL A 688 -7.35 -34.47 -9.64
N ARG A 689 -7.55 -35.34 -10.63
CA ARG A 689 -7.70 -36.79 -10.41
C ARG A 689 -6.47 -37.38 -9.74
N ILE A 690 -5.26 -37.05 -10.20
CA ILE A 690 -3.99 -37.51 -9.63
C ILE A 690 -3.89 -37.09 -8.16
N PHE A 691 -4.21 -35.84 -7.81
CA PHE A 691 -4.18 -35.40 -6.41
C PHE A 691 -5.12 -36.19 -5.52
N ASN A 692 -6.32 -36.48 -6.03
CA ASN A 692 -7.33 -37.22 -5.31
C ASN A 692 -6.99 -38.70 -5.15
N ALA A 693 -6.29 -39.29 -6.12
CA ALA A 693 -5.91 -40.70 -6.13
C ALA A 693 -4.64 -41.00 -5.33
N THR A 694 -3.80 -39.99 -5.11
CA THR A 694 -2.51 -40.13 -4.42
C THR A 694 -2.66 -40.00 -2.90
N LYS A 695 -2.00 -40.87 -2.13
CA LYS A 695 -1.99 -40.77 -0.66
C LYS A 695 -1.20 -39.56 -0.16
N ILE A 696 0.02 -39.36 -0.67
CA ILE A 696 0.89 -38.22 -0.34
C ILE A 696 1.37 -37.53 -1.62
N ASN A 697 0.91 -36.30 -1.83
CA ASN A 697 1.37 -35.48 -2.97
C ASN A 697 2.69 -34.78 -2.60
N ILE A 698 3.76 -35.08 -3.32
CA ILE A 698 5.04 -34.38 -3.14
C ILE A 698 4.99 -33.07 -3.92
N ASN A 699 5.25 -31.96 -3.24
CA ASN A 699 5.29 -30.64 -3.82
C ASN A 699 6.69 -30.04 -3.64
N LEU A 700 7.58 -30.33 -4.58
CA LEU A 700 8.91 -29.71 -4.67
C LEU A 700 8.89 -28.56 -5.69
N HIS A 701 9.05 -27.34 -5.21
CA HIS A 701 9.15 -26.14 -6.03
C HIS A 701 10.38 -26.20 -6.96
N SER A 702 10.27 -25.57 -8.13
CA SER A 702 11.33 -25.58 -9.15
C SER A 702 12.56 -24.77 -8.69
N SER A 703 13.73 -25.22 -9.10
CA SER A 703 14.97 -24.45 -9.01
C SER A 703 15.90 -24.82 -10.18
N ALA A 704 16.48 -23.80 -10.82
CA ALA A 704 17.48 -23.98 -11.86
C ALA A 704 18.94 -23.90 -11.35
N TYR A 705 19.12 -23.41 -10.11
CA TYR A 705 20.42 -23.00 -9.56
C TYR A 705 20.78 -23.70 -8.24
N HIS A 706 19.85 -24.43 -7.62
CA HIS A 706 20.12 -25.32 -6.49
C HIS A 706 19.71 -26.76 -6.80
N ASP A 707 20.49 -27.73 -6.34
CA ASP A 707 20.08 -29.13 -6.35
C ASP A 707 19.22 -29.39 -5.08
N GLY A 708 18.07 -30.04 -5.22
CA GLY A 708 17.14 -30.29 -4.11
C GLY A 708 16.26 -29.10 -3.68
N VAL A 709 16.12 -28.91 -2.36
CA VAL A 709 15.34 -27.83 -1.74
C VAL A 709 16.13 -26.53 -1.80
N ASN A 710 15.51 -25.46 -2.31
CA ASN A 710 16.16 -24.14 -2.38
C ASN A 710 16.12 -23.47 -0.99
N PRO A 711 17.28 -23.21 -0.34
CA PRO A 711 17.31 -22.58 0.99
C PRO A 711 16.85 -21.12 0.98
N TYR A 712 16.83 -20.47 -0.19
CA TYR A 712 16.41 -19.08 -0.38
C TYR A 712 15.06 -18.98 -1.10
N GLY A 713 14.29 -20.07 -1.14
CA GLY A 713 13.00 -20.12 -1.81
C GLY A 713 11.95 -19.22 -1.17
N ASP A 714 11.59 -18.14 -1.87
CA ASP A 714 10.70 -17.08 -1.39
C ASP A 714 9.40 -16.94 -2.20
N PHE A 715 9.16 -17.81 -3.19
CA PHE A 715 7.85 -17.93 -3.84
C PHE A 715 7.14 -19.21 -3.40
N VAL A 716 5.80 -19.15 -3.32
CA VAL A 716 4.91 -20.29 -3.07
C VAL A 716 4.13 -20.57 -4.35
N ASN A 717 4.23 -21.78 -4.86
CA ASN A 717 3.65 -22.18 -6.14
C ASN A 717 2.12 -22.42 -6.01
N PRO A 718 1.39 -22.47 -7.15
CA PRO A 718 -0.04 -22.75 -7.16
C PRO A 718 -0.37 -24.09 -6.51
N ARG A 719 0.47 -25.09 -6.75
CA ARG A 719 0.28 -26.47 -6.32
C ARG A 719 0.09 -26.61 -4.81
N THR A 720 0.73 -25.73 -4.03
CA THR A 720 0.56 -25.63 -2.58
C THR A 720 -0.90 -25.40 -2.19
N PHE A 721 -1.59 -24.52 -2.92
CA PHE A 721 -2.99 -24.19 -2.67
C PHE A 721 -3.94 -25.18 -3.36
N GLU A 722 -3.61 -25.62 -4.57
CA GLU A 722 -4.45 -26.53 -5.36
C GLU A 722 -4.65 -27.88 -4.68
N ILE A 723 -3.57 -28.51 -4.19
CA ILE A 723 -3.66 -29.79 -3.48
C ILE A 723 -4.47 -29.64 -2.18
N ALA A 724 -4.23 -28.55 -1.44
CA ALA A 724 -4.97 -28.23 -0.23
C ALA A 724 -6.47 -27.99 -0.51
N ALA A 725 -6.81 -27.27 -1.59
CA ALA A 725 -8.20 -27.06 -2.00
C ALA A 725 -8.92 -28.37 -2.36
N CYS A 726 -8.21 -29.34 -2.96
CA CYS A 726 -8.71 -30.70 -3.17
C CYS A 726 -8.98 -31.49 -1.87
N GLY A 727 -8.54 -30.98 -0.71
CA GLY A 727 -8.64 -31.70 0.56
C GLY A 727 -7.69 -32.90 0.64
N ARG A 728 -6.56 -32.81 -0.06
CA ARG A 728 -5.58 -33.91 -0.15
C ARG A 728 -4.28 -33.51 0.54
N PHE A 729 -3.58 -34.52 1.04
CA PHE A 729 -2.37 -34.29 1.80
C PHE A 729 -1.17 -34.06 0.89
N GLN A 730 -0.28 -33.18 1.34
CA GLN A 730 0.97 -32.90 0.66
C GLN A 730 2.14 -32.82 1.63
N LEU A 731 3.31 -33.19 1.11
CA LEU A 731 4.60 -32.81 1.68
C LEU A 731 5.20 -31.75 0.75
N VAL A 732 5.38 -30.54 1.26
CA VAL A 732 5.90 -29.40 0.48
C VAL A 732 7.31 -29.04 0.93
N ASP A 733 8.20 -28.63 0.04
CA ASP A 733 9.50 -28.12 0.49
C ASP A 733 9.33 -26.80 1.26
N TYR A 734 10.16 -26.56 2.29
CA TYR A 734 10.06 -25.33 3.06
C TYR A 734 10.31 -24.10 2.18
N ARG A 735 9.43 -23.10 2.31
CA ARG A 735 9.53 -21.79 1.65
C ARG A 735 9.32 -20.69 2.69
N ARG A 736 10.04 -19.59 2.52
CA ARG A 736 10.13 -18.50 3.51
C ARG A 736 8.77 -17.96 3.96
N TYR A 737 7.80 -17.88 3.04
CA TYR A 737 6.48 -17.28 3.31
C TYR A 737 5.35 -18.30 3.52
N ILE A 738 5.63 -19.62 3.55
CA ILE A 738 4.60 -20.60 3.95
C ILE A 738 4.03 -20.31 5.36
N PRO A 739 4.83 -19.95 6.39
CA PRO A 739 4.29 -19.64 7.72
C PRO A 739 3.27 -18.50 7.78
N GLU A 740 3.25 -17.63 6.77
CA GLU A 740 2.27 -16.54 6.67
C GLU A 740 0.92 -17.00 6.09
N MET A 741 0.90 -18.15 5.42
CA MET A 741 -0.27 -18.71 4.72
C MET A 741 -0.85 -19.93 5.46
N PHE A 742 0.01 -20.72 6.10
CA PHE A 742 -0.38 -21.95 6.77
C PHE A 742 0.38 -22.15 8.07
N LYS A 743 -0.28 -22.75 9.06
CA LYS A 743 0.38 -23.26 10.27
C LYS A 743 1.13 -24.55 9.96
N ILE A 744 2.45 -24.49 9.94
CA ILE A 744 3.31 -25.66 9.71
C ILE A 744 3.11 -26.70 10.83
N GLY A 745 2.91 -27.96 10.45
CA GLY A 745 2.65 -29.09 11.34
C GLY A 745 1.17 -29.31 11.66
N GLU A 746 0.32 -28.30 11.48
CA GLU A 746 -1.12 -28.39 11.75
C GLU A 746 -1.94 -28.38 10.45
N GLU A 747 -1.67 -27.41 9.58
CA GLU A 747 -2.38 -27.17 8.32
C GLU A 747 -1.55 -27.60 7.11
N ILE A 748 -0.22 -27.59 7.20
CA ILE A 748 0.67 -28.03 6.13
C ILE A 748 1.94 -28.66 6.68
N VAL A 749 2.53 -29.62 5.97
CA VAL A 749 3.77 -30.27 6.39
C VAL A 749 4.90 -29.94 5.42
N CYS A 750 5.92 -29.24 5.93
CA CYS A 750 7.11 -28.90 5.16
C CYS A 750 8.22 -29.95 5.31
N PHE A 751 9.06 -30.13 4.30
CA PHE A 751 10.33 -30.85 4.39
C PHE A 751 11.52 -29.95 3.98
N ASN A 752 12.69 -30.20 4.57
CA ASN A 752 13.91 -29.39 4.33
C ASN A 752 14.96 -30.08 3.44
N GLY A 753 14.78 -31.36 3.17
CA GLY A 753 15.73 -32.16 2.39
C GLY A 753 15.24 -33.60 2.20
N LEU A 754 16.04 -34.41 1.52
CA LEU A 754 15.65 -35.76 1.13
C LEU A 754 15.43 -36.68 2.35
N ASP A 755 16.33 -36.69 3.32
CA ASP A 755 16.21 -37.55 4.51
C ASP A 755 14.95 -37.22 5.33
N ASP A 756 14.66 -35.93 5.48
CA ASP A 756 13.46 -35.42 6.15
C ASP A 756 12.20 -35.81 5.38
N LEU A 757 12.22 -35.67 4.05
CA LEU A 757 11.12 -36.11 3.19
C LEU A 757 10.87 -37.61 3.35
N ARG A 758 11.90 -38.45 3.23
CA ARG A 758 11.77 -39.92 3.35
C ARG A 758 11.19 -40.33 4.70
N LYS A 759 11.68 -39.73 5.79
CA LYS A 759 11.13 -39.96 7.13
C LYS A 759 9.65 -39.60 7.22
N LYS A 760 9.26 -38.46 6.65
CA LYS A 760 7.87 -38.00 6.63
C LYS A 760 6.99 -38.86 5.73
N VAL A 761 7.47 -39.32 4.58
CA VAL A 761 6.74 -40.28 3.74
C VAL A 761 6.41 -41.54 4.54
N GLY A 762 7.41 -42.16 5.18
CA GLY A 762 7.17 -43.34 6.02
C GLY A 762 6.16 -43.08 7.14
N HIS A 763 6.37 -42.01 7.92
CA HIS A 763 5.45 -41.62 9.00
C HIS A 763 4.02 -41.43 8.52
N TYR A 764 3.81 -40.61 7.47
CA TYR A 764 2.45 -40.29 7.03
C TYR A 764 1.80 -41.41 6.24
N LEU A 765 2.54 -42.38 5.67
CA LEU A 765 1.94 -43.61 5.13
C LEU A 765 1.34 -44.47 6.24
N ASP A 766 2.04 -44.58 7.38
CA ASP A 766 1.60 -45.35 8.55
C ASP A 766 0.50 -44.64 9.36
N ASN A 767 0.30 -43.34 9.17
CA ASN A 767 -0.64 -42.51 9.94
C ASN A 767 -1.71 -41.83 9.05
N PRO A 768 -2.65 -42.59 8.45
CA PRO A 768 -3.65 -42.06 7.52
C PRO A 768 -4.63 -41.05 8.15
N ALA A 769 -5.04 -41.25 9.40
CA ALA A 769 -5.97 -40.33 10.08
C ALA A 769 -5.35 -38.95 10.34
N GLU A 770 -4.09 -38.91 10.74
CA GLU A 770 -3.35 -37.64 10.91
C GLU A 770 -3.22 -36.91 9.57
N ARG A 771 -2.91 -37.66 8.51
CA ARG A 771 -2.79 -37.17 7.14
C ARG A 771 -4.08 -36.52 6.64
N GLU A 772 -5.22 -37.17 6.86
CA GLU A 772 -6.56 -36.68 6.49
C GLU A 772 -6.96 -35.42 7.28
N GLU A 773 -6.67 -35.38 8.58
CA GLU A 773 -6.99 -34.22 9.42
C GLU A 773 -6.18 -32.98 9.00
N ILE A 774 -4.87 -33.14 8.72
CA ILE A 774 -4.04 -32.04 8.21
C ILE A 774 -4.57 -31.55 6.86
N ALA A 775 -4.88 -32.47 5.93
CA ALA A 775 -5.41 -32.11 4.62
C ALA A 775 -6.74 -31.35 4.69
N LYS A 776 -7.62 -31.73 5.62
CA LYS A 776 -8.88 -31.03 5.88
C LYS A 776 -8.63 -29.61 6.38
N ARG A 777 -7.76 -29.43 7.37
CA ARG A 777 -7.40 -28.08 7.89
C ARG A 777 -6.76 -27.21 6.81
N ALA A 778 -5.91 -27.77 5.96
CA ALA A 778 -5.36 -27.09 4.79
C ALA A 778 -6.47 -26.59 3.85
N SER A 779 -7.45 -27.46 3.57
CA SER A 779 -8.58 -27.17 2.70
C SER A 779 -9.45 -26.05 3.25
N ASP A 780 -9.74 -26.09 4.55
CA ASP A 780 -10.53 -25.06 5.23
C ASP A 780 -9.81 -23.71 5.22
N ARG A 781 -8.48 -23.69 5.46
CA ARG A 781 -7.64 -22.49 5.32
C ARG A 781 -7.74 -21.92 3.90
N VAL A 782 -7.56 -22.75 2.87
CA VAL A 782 -7.58 -22.27 1.48
C VAL A 782 -8.93 -21.71 1.07
N ARG A 783 -10.04 -22.39 1.40
CA ARG A 783 -11.39 -21.89 1.07
C ARG A 783 -11.68 -20.55 1.73
N LYS A 784 -11.17 -20.35 2.95
CA LYS A 784 -11.42 -19.15 3.73
C LYS A 784 -10.55 -17.97 3.29
N GLU A 785 -9.31 -18.19 2.84
CA GLU A 785 -8.32 -17.09 2.74
C GLU A 785 -7.45 -17.10 1.47
N HIS A 786 -7.45 -18.19 0.66
CA HIS A 786 -6.48 -18.36 -0.43
C HIS A 786 -7.11 -18.83 -1.76
N THR A 787 -8.24 -18.21 -2.14
CA THR A 787 -8.84 -18.42 -3.46
C THR A 787 -8.50 -17.31 -4.45
N TYR A 788 -8.65 -17.57 -5.76
CA TYR A 788 -8.44 -16.52 -6.76
C TYR A 788 -9.44 -15.37 -6.63
N GLU A 789 -10.64 -15.59 -6.11
CA GLU A 789 -11.57 -14.52 -5.73
C GLU A 789 -10.94 -13.57 -4.71
N HIS A 790 -10.33 -14.09 -3.65
CA HIS A 790 -9.61 -13.28 -2.67
C HIS A 790 -8.44 -12.51 -3.30
N ARG A 791 -7.70 -13.13 -4.23
CA ARG A 791 -6.58 -12.44 -4.92
C ARG A 791 -7.04 -11.35 -5.87
N MET A 792 -8.14 -11.58 -6.59
CA MET A 792 -8.70 -10.58 -7.49
C MET A 792 -9.32 -9.43 -6.70
N GLU A 793 -9.95 -9.69 -5.56
CA GLU A 793 -10.42 -8.65 -4.63
C GLU A 793 -9.25 -7.83 -4.09
N GLU A 794 -8.20 -8.49 -3.56
CA GLU A 794 -6.98 -7.82 -3.06
C GLU A 794 -6.29 -6.97 -4.13
N MET A 795 -6.20 -7.48 -5.36
CA MET A 795 -5.68 -6.74 -6.52
C MET A 795 -6.51 -5.49 -6.80
N MET A 796 -7.84 -5.62 -6.81
CA MET A 796 -8.74 -4.49 -7.05
C MET A 796 -8.63 -3.45 -5.94
N ASP A 797 -8.65 -3.87 -4.67
CA ASP A 797 -8.50 -2.99 -3.51
C ASP A 797 -7.20 -2.19 -3.60
N PHE A 798 -6.07 -2.84 -3.90
CA PHE A 798 -4.78 -2.15 -4.10
C PHE A 798 -4.83 -1.11 -5.24
N ILE A 799 -5.47 -1.45 -6.36
CA ILE A 799 -5.66 -0.53 -7.49
C ILE A 799 -6.49 0.69 -7.07
N VAL A 800 -7.54 0.50 -6.25
CA VAL A 800 -8.33 1.63 -5.70
C VAL A 800 -7.52 2.49 -4.76
N GLU A 801 -6.78 1.87 -3.84
CA GLU A 801 -5.98 2.56 -2.83
C GLU A 801 -4.89 3.44 -3.44
N THR A 802 -4.38 3.04 -4.61
CA THR A 802 -3.36 3.78 -5.36
C THR A 802 -3.93 4.90 -6.24
N GLY A 803 -5.23 5.19 -6.14
CA GLY A 803 -5.87 6.35 -6.78
C GLY A 803 -6.52 6.04 -8.13
N PHE A 804 -6.86 4.79 -8.42
CA PHE A 804 -7.64 4.45 -9.60
C PHE A 804 -9.04 5.05 -9.54
N GLU A 805 -9.34 5.96 -10.46
CA GLU A 805 -10.69 6.42 -10.72
C GLU A 805 -11.22 5.72 -11.98
N PRO A 806 -12.26 4.88 -11.86
CA PRO A 806 -12.85 4.26 -13.04
C PRO A 806 -13.44 5.37 -13.93
N PRO A 807 -13.27 5.27 -15.27
CA PRO A 807 -13.81 6.26 -16.18
C PRO A 807 -15.31 6.41 -15.96
N LEU A 808 -15.83 7.65 -16.04
CA LEU A 808 -17.25 7.95 -16.00
C LEU A 808 -17.95 7.36 -17.23
N ARG A 809 -18.19 6.06 -17.19
CA ARG A 809 -19.16 5.45 -18.07
C ARG A 809 -20.50 5.58 -17.38
N ARG A 810 -21.35 6.43 -17.93
CA ARG A 810 -22.79 6.11 -17.87
C ARG A 810 -22.85 4.68 -18.38
N SER A 811 -23.37 3.76 -17.60
CA SER A 811 -23.30 2.30 -17.77
C SER A 811 -23.87 1.79 -19.10
N GLY A 812 -24.22 2.68 -20.03
CA GLY A 812 -25.19 2.49 -21.10
C GLY A 812 -26.60 2.32 -20.55
N ARG A 813 -26.68 1.67 -19.38
CA ARG A 813 -27.84 1.42 -18.55
C ARG A 813 -28.01 2.49 -17.49
N GLU A 814 -29.21 2.99 -17.31
CA GLU A 814 -29.54 3.94 -16.25
C GLU A 814 -30.59 3.30 -15.31
N ASP A 815 -30.49 3.63 -14.02
CA ASP A 815 -31.46 3.20 -13.02
C ASP A 815 -32.84 3.75 -13.39
N VAL A 816 -33.83 2.85 -13.48
CA VAL A 816 -35.15 3.21 -13.97
C VAL A 816 -35.86 4.17 -13.01
N ARG A 817 -35.63 4.06 -11.69
CA ARG A 817 -36.24 4.93 -10.69
C ARG A 817 -35.67 6.34 -10.79
N GLU A 818 -34.36 6.48 -10.95
CA GLU A 818 -33.72 7.78 -11.19
C GLU A 818 -34.21 8.42 -12.50
N LEU A 819 -34.34 7.64 -13.58
CA LEU A 819 -34.84 8.12 -14.85
C LEU A 819 -36.30 8.62 -14.74
N VAL A 820 -37.14 7.88 -14.03
CA VAL A 820 -38.54 8.26 -13.75
C VAL A 820 -38.62 9.55 -12.94
N GLU A 821 -37.75 9.71 -11.93
CA GLU A 821 -37.69 10.91 -11.12
C GLU A 821 -37.23 12.12 -11.94
N LYS A 822 -36.17 11.99 -12.73
CA LYS A 822 -35.65 13.05 -13.62
C LYS A 822 -36.64 13.44 -14.72
N ALA A 823 -37.36 12.47 -15.28
CA ALA A 823 -38.38 12.71 -16.29
C ALA A 823 -39.67 13.32 -15.70
N GLY A 824 -39.87 13.24 -14.38
CA GLY A 824 -41.11 13.57 -13.70
C GLY A 824 -42.18 12.48 -13.93
N LYS A 825 -42.75 11.96 -12.83
CA LYS A 825 -43.67 10.81 -12.85
C LYS A 825 -44.89 11.01 -13.76
N ASP A 826 -45.38 12.25 -13.90
CA ASP A 826 -46.58 12.54 -14.70
C ASP A 826 -46.30 12.78 -16.19
N SER A 827 -45.02 12.92 -16.57
CA SER A 827 -44.65 13.17 -17.96
C SER A 827 -44.88 11.93 -18.85
N GLU A 828 -44.99 12.15 -20.16
CA GLU A 828 -45.13 11.07 -21.14
C GLU A 828 -43.94 10.10 -21.07
N LEU A 829 -42.72 10.63 -20.88
CA LEU A 829 -41.50 9.85 -20.71
C LEU A 829 -41.47 9.13 -19.36
N GLY A 830 -41.85 9.79 -18.26
CA GLY A 830 -41.90 9.18 -16.93
C GLY A 830 -42.88 8.01 -16.86
N ARG A 831 -44.07 8.16 -17.46
CA ARG A 831 -45.06 7.07 -17.61
C ARG A 831 -44.55 5.92 -18.48
N TYR A 832 -43.81 6.22 -19.54
CA TYR A 832 -43.17 5.19 -20.36
C TYR A 832 -42.16 4.38 -19.54
N LEU A 833 -41.24 5.07 -18.86
CA LEU A 833 -40.16 4.49 -18.07
C LEU A 833 -40.67 3.69 -16.87
N MET A 834 -41.78 4.09 -16.25
CA MET A 834 -42.41 3.33 -15.16
C MET A 834 -42.88 1.93 -15.59
N ARG A 835 -43.12 1.70 -16.89
CA ARG A 835 -43.42 0.35 -17.41
C ARG A 835 -42.21 -0.57 -17.42
N LEU A 836 -41.01 -0.01 -17.28
CA LEU A 836 -39.75 -0.73 -17.18
C LEU A 836 -39.28 -0.87 -15.72
N ALA A 837 -40.12 -0.50 -14.74
CA ALA A 837 -39.74 -0.46 -13.31
C ALA A 837 -39.43 -1.84 -12.71
N ASP A 838 -39.81 -2.91 -13.39
CA ASP A 838 -39.41 -4.29 -13.14
C ASP A 838 -37.94 -4.57 -13.53
N ARG A 839 -37.36 -3.78 -14.44
CA ARG A 839 -35.94 -3.76 -14.74
C ARG A 839 -35.25 -2.76 -13.81
N ALA A 840 -34.32 -3.23 -12.98
CA ALA A 840 -33.56 -2.34 -12.09
C ALA A 840 -32.78 -1.26 -12.88
N GLU A 841 -32.22 -1.63 -14.03
CA GLU A 841 -31.48 -0.73 -14.94
C GLU A 841 -31.81 -1.03 -16.41
N VAL A 842 -31.75 -0.02 -17.29
CA VAL A 842 -32.07 -0.17 -18.74
C VAL A 842 -31.17 0.68 -19.63
N SER A 843 -30.72 0.14 -20.77
CA SER A 843 -30.03 0.90 -21.83
C SER A 843 -30.95 1.33 -22.97
N ILE A 844 -30.47 2.24 -23.82
CA ILE A 844 -31.18 2.61 -25.06
C ILE A 844 -31.39 1.37 -25.95
N GLU A 845 -30.41 0.47 -26.03
CA GLU A 845 -30.53 -0.79 -26.78
C GLU A 845 -31.60 -1.71 -26.19
N ASP A 846 -31.64 -1.87 -24.86
CA ASP A 846 -32.65 -2.68 -24.16
C ASP A 846 -34.08 -2.16 -24.41
N ILE A 847 -34.23 -0.83 -24.45
CA ILE A 847 -35.50 -0.17 -24.73
C ILE A 847 -35.89 -0.40 -26.21
N VAL A 848 -34.95 -0.26 -27.14
CA VAL A 848 -35.20 -0.44 -28.58
C VAL A 848 -35.50 -1.89 -28.93
N GLU A 849 -34.83 -2.86 -28.30
CA GLU A 849 -35.13 -4.28 -28.45
C GLU A 849 -36.56 -4.60 -28.00
N GLY A 850 -36.96 -4.12 -26.81
CA GLY A 850 -38.35 -4.28 -26.35
C GLY A 850 -39.39 -3.59 -27.23
N ILE A 851 -39.02 -2.50 -27.93
CA ILE A 851 -39.88 -1.87 -28.95
C ILE A 851 -39.99 -2.75 -30.20
N HIS A 852 -38.89 -3.38 -30.63
CA HIS A 852 -38.89 -4.27 -31.79
C HIS A 852 -39.69 -5.56 -31.57
N GLU A 853 -39.79 -6.03 -30.33
CA GLU A 853 -40.60 -7.19 -29.93
C GLU A 853 -42.09 -6.85 -29.73
N GLY A 854 -42.46 -5.57 -29.67
CA GLY A 854 -43.83 -5.11 -29.46
C GLY A 854 -44.72 -5.15 -30.71
N GLU A 855 -46.03 -5.21 -30.51
CA GLU A 855 -47.03 -5.14 -31.58
C GLU A 855 -47.81 -3.81 -31.52
N GLY A 856 -48.03 -3.16 -32.68
CA GLY A 856 -48.86 -1.94 -32.80
C GLY A 856 -48.13 -0.70 -33.34
N ASP A 857 -48.81 0.45 -33.32
CA ASP A 857 -48.24 1.73 -33.77
C ASP A 857 -47.27 2.30 -32.73
N LEU A 858 -46.09 2.73 -33.20
CA LEU A 858 -45.08 3.36 -32.35
C LEU A 858 -45.55 4.70 -31.77
N SER A 859 -45.48 4.83 -30.45
CA SER A 859 -45.67 6.08 -29.74
C SER A 859 -44.53 7.09 -30.03
N ARG A 860 -44.74 8.35 -29.63
CA ARG A 860 -43.74 9.41 -29.82
C ARG A 860 -42.44 9.12 -29.06
N VAL A 861 -42.54 8.60 -27.84
CA VAL A 861 -41.39 8.25 -26.99
C VAL A 861 -40.57 7.11 -27.61
N GLU A 862 -41.24 6.09 -28.14
CA GLU A 862 -40.57 4.94 -28.78
C GLU A 862 -39.82 5.35 -30.05
N LYS A 863 -40.42 6.21 -30.88
CA LYS A 863 -39.76 6.78 -32.07
C LYS A 863 -38.49 7.56 -31.70
N LEU A 864 -38.49 8.28 -30.59
CA LEU A 864 -37.31 9.01 -30.11
C LEU A 864 -36.19 8.07 -29.67
N PHE A 865 -36.51 6.99 -28.95
CA PHE A 865 -35.51 5.99 -28.55
C PHE A 865 -34.88 5.28 -29.75
N ILE A 866 -35.67 4.91 -30.76
CA ILE A 866 -35.14 4.33 -32.02
C ILE A 866 -34.21 5.32 -32.73
N LEU A 867 -34.61 6.59 -32.86
CA LEU A 867 -33.81 7.62 -33.50
C LEU A 867 -32.49 7.87 -32.76
N MET A 868 -32.53 7.94 -31.42
CA MET A 868 -31.35 8.10 -30.59
C MET A 868 -30.37 6.92 -30.75
N ASN A 869 -30.88 5.70 -30.83
CA ASN A 869 -30.07 4.50 -31.07
C ASN A 869 -29.42 4.53 -32.46
N GLN A 870 -30.15 4.94 -33.49
CA GLN A 870 -29.60 5.09 -34.85
C GLN A 870 -28.52 6.17 -34.92
N MET A 871 -28.72 7.33 -34.28
CA MET A 871 -27.69 8.37 -34.20
C MET A 871 -26.46 7.86 -33.46
N LYS A 872 -26.62 7.20 -32.32
CA LYS A 872 -25.53 6.58 -31.56
C LYS A 872 -24.68 5.66 -32.44
N ASN A 873 -25.33 4.81 -33.24
CA ASN A 873 -24.65 3.87 -34.13
C ASN A 873 -23.97 4.55 -35.33
N GLN A 874 -24.53 5.62 -35.89
CA GLN A 874 -23.91 6.34 -37.02
C GLN A 874 -22.68 7.18 -36.63
N TYR A 875 -22.63 7.72 -35.40
CA TYR A 875 -21.47 8.48 -34.93
C TYR A 875 -20.30 7.58 -34.51
N LEU A 876 -20.56 6.32 -34.13
CA LEU A 876 -19.53 5.33 -33.79
C LEU A 876 -18.78 4.76 -35.02
N VAL A 877 -19.30 4.92 -36.23
CA VAL A 877 -18.67 4.42 -37.49
C VAL A 877 -17.73 5.48 -38.12
N LYS A 878 -17.68 6.71 -37.58
CA LYS A 878 -16.90 7.84 -38.13
C LYS A 878 -15.77 8.35 -37.23
N GLN A 879 -15.52 7.72 -36.09
CA GLN A 879 -14.30 7.86 -35.29
C GLN A 879 -13.50 6.58 -35.41
#